data_AF-A0A2T6BLZ3-F1
#
_entry.id   AF-A0A2T6BLZ3-F1
#
_cell.length_a   1.000
_cell.length_b   1.000
_cell.length_c   1.000
_cell.angle_alpha   90.00
_cell.angle_beta   90.00
_cell.angle_gamma   90.00
#
_symmetry.space_group_name_H-M   'P 1'
#
loop_
_entity.id
_entity.type
_entity.pdbx_description
1 polymer ?
#
loop_
_entity_poly.entity_id
_entity_poly.type
_entity_poly.pdbx_seq_one_letter_code
_entity_poly.pdbx_strand_id
1 'polypeptide(L)'
;MALSRRTGKRFEANIWPGFVDAMTALLLVLVFVLSIFMIVQFMLGETIASQDSELDELSGQVLSLAEALGLEQQRNFGLEEQVEALNTETTAQASLIASLSAQNDAQAGRIASFEEQVAGLLRDREGLRGQLAALSGDLESSQEQVAGLTARIEDIEAGLAREISEKEAAQLALASARDEIDETQEAARLAAARSEALRALVADLEAKNTEQAEAISAAEAKNAEQAEAISAAEAARLVDAAAAEALRERLQNADAELTAMTLSLEAQRKEAEETLTLLAAARAAQESLREELAASRDQTLTLDEQLAAALAAQTRTSANLEEASAAERALRERLEAALAARETTGETLQQTEAERDALRQQLIAALAAKAAADAQGEEALSAAEQRAILLQTARAELSEERALNVESQRQVEALNQQVAALRTQLGSLQAILDDTDARREAANVEVQNLGTELNAALAQVASEQRARARLEEAERLRLEAEAAELKNYRSEFFGQLRALLGDQEGIRIEGDRFVFSSEVLFQPAQAELSPEGRQEIAKVAALLNQVAGDIPETLDWVIRVDGHTDNLPLSGRGEFADNWELSQARALSVVRFMSESLGVPPERLAANGFGEYQPINPADTPEARAQNRRIELKLTER
;
A
#
# COMPACT_ATOMS: atom_id res chain seq x y z
N MET A 1 147.41 84.61 68.56
CA MET A 1 148.47 83.82 69.23
C MET A 1 149.44 83.39 68.12
N ALA A 2 150.73 83.76 68.12
CA ALA A 2 151.82 83.26 69.00
C ALA A 2 152.13 81.76 68.69
N LEU A 3 153.33 81.27 68.36
CA LEU A 3 154.75 81.72 68.36
C LEU A 3 155.49 81.05 67.15
N SER A 4 156.57 81.52 66.50
CA SER A 4 157.89 82.09 66.90
C SER A 4 159.00 81.09 67.28
N ARG A 5 160.01 80.92 66.37
CA ARG A 5 161.50 80.81 66.58
C ARG A 5 162.20 80.00 65.44
N ARG A 6 163.15 80.59 64.67
CA ARG A 6 164.66 80.60 64.80
C ARG A 6 165.33 79.23 64.58
N THR A 7 166.51 79.01 63.95
CA THR A 7 167.64 79.81 63.34
C THR A 7 168.49 78.86 62.45
N GLY A 8 169.41 79.24 61.54
CA GLY A 8 169.81 80.55 61.00
C GLY A 8 171.34 80.85 60.93
N LYS A 9 172.10 80.36 59.91
CA LYS A 9 173.49 80.75 59.56
C LYS A 9 173.76 80.58 58.03
N ARG A 10 174.07 81.66 57.28
CA ARG A 10 175.40 82.22 56.85
C ARG A 10 175.99 81.52 55.60
N PHE A 11 176.00 82.18 54.43
CA PHE A 11 177.10 82.99 53.81
C PHE A 11 178.25 82.07 53.27
N GLU A 12 178.83 82.21 52.06
CA GLU A 12 179.04 83.37 51.15
C GLU A 12 178.88 83.06 49.63
N ALA A 13 179.03 84.12 48.82
CA ALA A 13 178.65 84.29 47.41
C ALA A 13 179.30 83.38 46.33
N ASN A 14 178.58 83.21 45.21
CA ASN A 14 179.09 83.60 43.88
C ASN A 14 177.94 83.86 42.88
N ILE A 15 178.20 84.63 41.82
CA ILE A 15 177.19 85.35 41.02
C ILE A 15 177.12 84.83 39.57
N TRP A 16 175.93 84.34 39.16
CA TRP A 16 175.40 84.21 37.77
C TRP A 16 176.05 83.18 36.81
N PRO A 17 175.40 82.78 35.67
CA PRO A 17 173.98 82.85 35.24
C PRO A 17 173.30 81.44 35.28
N GLY A 18 172.03 81.20 34.94
CA GLY A 18 171.02 82.06 34.29
C GLY A 18 170.56 81.56 32.90
N PHE A 19 170.19 80.28 32.74
CA PHE A 19 169.50 79.79 31.51
C PHE A 19 168.65 78.51 31.67
N VAL A 20 168.99 77.62 32.62
CA VAL A 20 168.38 76.27 32.70
C VAL A 20 166.92 76.28 33.19
N ASP A 21 166.56 77.20 34.09
CA ASP A 21 165.28 77.16 34.81
C ASP A 21 164.05 77.47 33.92
N ALA A 22 164.22 78.34 32.91
CA ALA A 22 163.18 78.65 31.95
C ALA A 22 162.82 77.44 31.05
N MET A 23 163.82 76.63 30.68
CA MET A 23 163.62 75.41 29.88
C MET A 23 162.86 74.36 30.68
N THR A 24 163.20 74.15 31.96
CA THR A 24 162.49 73.19 32.82
C THR A 24 161.07 73.64 33.14
N ALA A 25 160.84 74.93 33.40
CA ALA A 25 159.50 75.46 33.66
C ALA A 25 158.58 75.31 32.43
N LEU A 26 159.09 75.58 31.22
CA LEU A 26 158.33 75.46 29.98
C LEU A 26 158.00 73.98 29.67
N LEU A 27 158.93 73.06 29.95
CA LEU A 27 158.70 71.62 29.86
C LEU A 27 157.63 71.13 30.86
N LEU A 28 157.65 71.64 32.10
CA LEU A 28 156.69 71.28 33.15
C LEU A 28 155.29 71.82 32.82
N VAL A 29 155.17 73.04 32.30
CA VAL A 29 153.90 73.58 31.79
C VAL A 29 153.40 72.80 30.57
N LEU A 30 154.27 72.44 29.63
CA LEU A 30 153.89 71.62 28.46
C LEU A 30 153.38 70.24 28.88
N VAL A 31 154.07 69.56 29.80
CA VAL A 31 153.64 68.27 30.35
C VAL A 31 152.34 68.41 31.15
N PHE A 32 152.16 69.49 31.90
CA PHE A 32 150.92 69.76 32.64
C PHE A 32 149.73 70.01 31.72
N VAL A 33 149.90 70.79 30.65
CA VAL A 33 148.87 71.02 29.62
C VAL A 33 148.58 69.74 28.84
N LEU A 34 149.59 68.96 28.48
CA LEU A 34 149.40 67.63 27.87
C LEU A 34 148.70 66.65 28.82
N SER A 35 148.98 66.71 30.12
CA SER A 35 148.34 65.85 31.13
C SER A 35 146.87 66.24 31.34
N ILE A 36 146.57 67.54 31.43
CA ILE A 36 145.18 68.02 31.46
C ILE A 36 144.46 67.64 30.17
N PHE A 37 145.08 67.84 29.01
CA PHE A 37 144.50 67.44 27.73
C PHE A 37 144.26 65.93 27.67
N MET A 38 145.20 65.10 28.13
CA MET A 38 145.02 63.64 28.18
C MET A 38 143.93 63.21 29.17
N ILE A 39 143.80 63.87 30.32
CA ILE A 39 142.72 63.61 31.29
C ILE A 39 141.36 64.05 30.73
N VAL A 40 141.30 65.20 30.07
CA VAL A 40 140.08 65.68 29.40
C VAL A 40 139.71 64.76 28.24
N GLN A 41 140.66 64.33 27.40
CA GLN A 41 140.43 63.36 26.32
C GLN A 41 140.02 61.98 26.86
N PHE A 42 140.60 61.53 27.98
CA PHE A 42 140.21 60.29 28.65
C PHE A 42 138.78 60.38 29.18
N MET A 43 138.43 61.45 29.92
CA MET A 43 137.07 61.64 30.42
C MET A 43 136.06 61.88 29.29
N LEU A 44 136.44 62.55 28.19
CA LEU A 44 135.57 62.70 27.03
C LEU A 44 135.36 61.34 26.34
N GLY A 45 136.42 60.52 26.21
CA GLY A 45 136.33 59.16 25.69
C GLY A 45 135.52 58.21 26.58
N GLU A 46 135.64 58.31 27.90
CA GLU A 46 134.85 57.56 28.87
C GLU A 46 133.38 58.00 28.87
N THR A 47 133.13 59.31 28.75
CA THR A 47 131.76 59.87 28.61
C THR A 47 131.12 59.46 27.29
N ILE A 48 131.85 59.52 26.17
CA ILE A 48 131.36 59.10 24.85
C ILE A 48 131.13 57.59 24.83
N ALA A 49 132.06 56.77 25.34
CA ALA A 49 131.86 55.32 25.43
C ALA A 49 130.69 54.93 26.34
N SER A 50 130.46 55.68 27.44
CA SER A 50 129.28 55.51 28.28
C SER A 50 128.00 55.88 27.51
N GLN A 51 128.00 57.00 26.79
CA GLN A 51 126.85 57.44 25.97
C GLN A 51 126.57 56.49 24.80
N ASP A 52 127.60 55.95 24.14
CA ASP A 52 127.47 54.94 23.09
C ASP A 52 126.86 53.65 23.69
N SER A 53 127.27 53.24 24.90
CA SER A 53 126.68 52.08 25.58
C SER A 53 125.23 52.30 26.03
N GLU A 54 124.88 53.51 26.50
CA GLU A 54 123.50 53.90 26.81
C GLU A 54 122.64 53.96 25.54
N LEU A 55 123.20 54.42 24.42
CA LEU A 55 122.52 54.46 23.12
C LEU A 55 122.32 53.05 22.54
N ASP A 56 123.29 52.14 22.67
CA ASP A 56 123.15 50.73 22.29
C ASP A 56 122.10 50.02 23.15
N GLU A 57 122.08 50.27 24.47
CA GLU A 57 121.05 49.73 25.36
C GLU A 57 119.67 50.28 25.01
N LEU A 58 119.53 51.60 24.81
CA LEU A 58 118.28 52.23 24.42
C LEU A 58 117.80 51.76 23.03
N SER A 59 118.72 51.56 22.09
CA SER A 59 118.44 50.99 20.76
C SER A 59 117.93 49.55 20.88
N GLY A 60 118.55 48.72 21.73
CA GLY A 60 118.07 47.37 22.06
C GLY A 60 116.70 47.37 22.74
N GLN A 61 116.43 48.31 23.64
CA GLN A 61 115.13 48.51 24.26
C GLN A 61 114.06 48.93 23.24
N VAL A 62 114.38 49.85 22.32
CA VAL A 62 113.48 50.29 21.24
C VAL A 62 113.18 49.14 20.26
N LEU A 63 114.17 48.33 19.90
CA LEU A 63 113.99 47.14 19.06
C LEU A 63 113.09 46.10 19.75
N SER A 64 113.31 45.82 21.04
CA SER A 64 112.46 44.87 21.78
C SER A 64 111.03 45.39 22.00
N LEU A 65 110.83 46.71 22.18
CA LEU A 65 109.50 47.31 22.18
C LEU A 65 108.82 47.23 20.81
N ALA A 66 109.57 47.43 19.71
CA ALA A 66 109.04 47.34 18.35
C ALA A 66 108.63 45.90 18.00
N GLU A 67 109.41 44.90 18.42
CA GLU A 67 109.06 43.48 18.27
C GLU A 67 107.82 43.10 19.10
N ALA A 68 107.76 43.51 20.37
CA ALA A 68 106.61 43.29 21.23
C ALA A 68 105.34 43.99 20.71
N LEU A 69 105.45 45.22 20.20
CA LEU A 69 104.36 45.95 19.57
C LEU A 69 103.89 45.26 18.28
N GLY A 70 104.82 44.72 17.48
CA GLY A 70 104.50 43.95 16.28
C GLY A 70 103.73 42.66 16.60
N LEU A 71 104.13 41.94 17.66
CA LEU A 71 103.44 40.75 18.14
C LEU A 71 102.02 41.07 18.66
N GLU A 72 101.86 42.15 19.44
CA GLU A 72 100.53 42.58 19.90
C GLU A 72 99.65 43.14 18.77
N GLN A 73 100.22 43.80 17.75
CA GLN A 73 99.48 44.18 16.54
C GLN A 73 99.02 42.96 15.74
N GLN A 74 99.89 41.97 15.53
CA GLN A 74 99.53 40.72 14.86
C GLN A 74 98.47 39.93 15.63
N ARG A 75 98.56 39.94 16.97
CA ARG A 75 97.57 39.32 17.86
C ARG A 75 96.22 40.03 17.80
N ASN A 76 96.20 41.36 17.81
CA ASN A 76 94.96 42.12 17.65
C ASN A 76 94.32 41.88 16.28
N PHE A 77 95.09 41.86 15.19
CA PHE A 77 94.59 41.52 13.86
C PHE A 77 93.94 40.11 13.83
N GLY A 78 94.60 39.11 14.41
CA GLY A 78 94.02 37.75 14.51
C GLY A 78 92.80 37.65 15.43
N LEU A 79 92.67 38.54 16.43
CA LEU A 79 91.46 38.63 17.27
C LEU A 79 90.32 39.36 16.55
N GLU A 80 90.62 40.40 15.77
CA GLU A 80 89.64 41.10 14.91
C GLU A 80 89.06 40.12 13.87
N GLU A 81 89.90 39.33 13.21
CA GLU A 81 89.50 38.28 12.27
C GLU A 81 88.63 37.20 12.95
N GLN A 82 88.98 36.76 14.16
CA GLN A 82 88.15 35.83 14.94
C GLN A 82 86.81 36.42 15.36
N VAL A 83 86.76 37.71 15.72
CA VAL A 83 85.51 38.40 16.08
C VAL A 83 84.62 38.59 14.84
N GLU A 84 85.19 38.87 13.68
CA GLU A 84 84.45 38.95 12.42
C GLU A 84 83.89 37.57 12.01
N ALA A 85 84.70 36.51 12.12
CA ALA A 85 84.26 35.13 11.92
C ALA A 85 83.08 34.77 12.85
N LEU A 86 83.21 35.01 14.17
CA LEU A 86 82.15 34.72 15.15
C LEU A 86 80.89 35.57 14.91
N ASN A 87 81.01 36.82 14.45
CA ASN A 87 79.86 37.65 14.08
C ASN A 87 79.14 37.11 12.84
N THR A 88 79.88 36.65 11.82
CA THR A 88 79.25 36.02 10.63
C THR A 88 78.56 34.71 10.99
N GLU A 89 79.18 33.86 11.83
CA GLU A 89 78.55 32.63 12.33
C GLU A 89 77.28 32.94 13.14
N THR A 90 77.33 33.89 14.07
CA THR A 90 76.17 34.30 14.89
C THR A 90 75.04 34.82 13.99
N THR A 91 75.37 35.55 12.92
CA THR A 91 74.38 36.06 11.94
C THR A 91 73.75 34.91 11.14
N ALA A 92 74.55 33.91 10.73
CA ALA A 92 74.06 32.72 10.06
C ALA A 92 73.16 31.87 10.98
N GLN A 93 73.53 31.68 12.24
CA GLN A 93 72.72 31.00 13.25
C GLN A 93 71.40 31.74 13.51
N ALA A 94 71.42 33.07 13.62
CA ALA A 94 70.19 33.88 13.79
C ALA A 94 69.24 33.75 12.58
N SER A 95 69.79 33.71 11.35
CA SER A 95 69.02 33.46 10.13
C SER A 95 68.40 32.04 10.11
N LEU A 96 69.17 31.03 10.51
CA LEU A 96 68.68 29.65 10.63
C LEU A 96 67.55 29.55 11.66
N ILE A 97 67.71 30.13 12.86
CA ILE A 97 66.67 30.16 13.90
C ILE A 97 65.41 30.85 13.39
N ALA A 98 65.52 31.99 12.69
CA ALA A 98 64.38 32.67 12.10
C ALA A 98 63.64 31.79 11.06
N SER A 99 64.39 31.06 10.22
CA SER A 99 63.80 30.14 9.23
C SER A 99 63.10 28.94 9.87
N LEU A 100 63.68 28.36 10.93
CA LEU A 100 63.08 27.26 11.69
C LEU A 100 61.84 27.71 12.48
N SER A 101 61.86 28.93 13.05
CA SER A 101 60.67 29.51 13.69
C SER A 101 59.54 29.67 12.68
N ALA A 102 59.82 30.25 11.50
CA ALA A 102 58.81 30.40 10.45
C ALA A 102 58.27 29.05 9.93
N GLN A 103 59.11 28.00 9.87
CA GLN A 103 58.66 26.65 9.56
C GLN A 103 57.77 26.06 10.65
N ASN A 104 58.12 26.24 11.92
CA ASN A 104 57.30 25.78 13.06
C ASN A 104 55.94 26.50 13.10
N ASP A 105 55.92 27.82 12.87
CA ASP A 105 54.68 28.62 12.81
C ASP A 105 53.78 28.16 11.64
N ALA A 106 54.37 27.88 10.47
CA ALA A 106 53.65 27.33 9.33
C ALA A 106 53.12 25.90 9.58
N GLN A 107 53.88 25.05 10.29
CA GLN A 107 53.42 23.73 10.70
C GLN A 107 52.28 23.81 11.73
N ALA A 108 52.38 24.70 12.72
CA ALA A 108 51.33 24.94 13.69
C ALA A 108 50.02 25.41 13.02
N GLY A 109 50.12 26.31 12.03
CA GLY A 109 48.97 26.72 11.21
C GLY A 109 48.31 25.57 10.44
N ARG A 110 49.12 24.65 9.87
CA ARG A 110 48.61 23.44 9.21
C ARG A 110 47.97 22.44 10.18
N ILE A 111 48.53 22.28 11.38
CA ILE A 111 47.95 21.41 12.41
C ILE A 111 46.58 21.96 12.83
N ALA A 112 46.48 23.27 13.07
CA ALA A 112 45.21 23.91 13.44
C ALA A 112 44.12 23.74 12.35
N SER A 113 44.47 23.89 11.06
CA SER A 113 43.49 23.67 9.98
C SER A 113 43.08 22.20 9.82
N PHE A 114 43.99 21.24 10.03
CA PHE A 114 43.64 19.82 10.08
C PHE A 114 42.75 19.49 11.29
N GLU A 115 43.02 20.06 12.47
CA GLU A 115 42.16 19.88 13.66
C GLU A 115 40.74 20.43 13.42
N GLU A 116 40.61 21.58 12.76
CA GLU A 116 39.30 22.14 12.38
C GLU A 116 38.56 21.24 11.37
N GLN A 117 39.25 20.72 10.34
CA GLN A 117 38.68 19.77 9.38
C GLN A 117 38.22 18.48 10.06
N VAL A 118 39.04 17.91 10.95
CA VAL A 118 38.68 16.70 11.72
C VAL A 118 37.48 16.98 12.64
N ALA A 119 37.42 18.15 13.29
CA ALA A 119 36.27 18.55 14.09
C ALA A 119 34.99 18.76 13.25
N GLY A 120 35.11 19.15 11.98
CA GLY A 120 34.01 19.18 11.01
C GLY A 120 33.52 17.77 10.67
N LEU A 121 34.42 16.90 10.19
CA LEU A 121 34.10 15.51 9.83
C LEU A 121 33.50 14.70 10.99
N LEU A 122 33.91 14.98 12.23
CA LEU A 122 33.32 14.37 13.42
C LEU A 122 31.86 14.80 13.64
N ARG A 123 31.55 16.08 13.44
CA ARG A 123 30.17 16.61 13.50
C ARG A 123 29.31 16.04 12.38
N ASP A 124 29.82 15.96 11.15
CA ASP A 124 29.10 15.38 10.01
C ASP A 124 28.79 13.90 10.25
N ARG A 125 29.76 13.13 10.78
CA ARG A 125 29.58 11.73 11.16
C ARG A 125 28.52 11.56 12.25
N GLU A 126 28.44 12.46 13.22
CA GLU A 126 27.41 12.44 14.26
C GLU A 126 26.02 12.82 13.70
N GLY A 127 25.95 13.81 12.81
CA GLY A 127 24.74 14.13 12.05
C GLY A 127 24.23 12.93 11.24
N LEU A 128 25.12 12.28 10.48
CA LEU A 128 24.78 11.08 9.71
C LEU A 128 24.33 9.91 10.59
N ARG A 129 24.95 9.70 11.76
CA ARG A 129 24.48 8.70 12.75
C ARG A 129 23.08 9.03 13.28
N GLY A 130 22.79 10.31 13.56
CA GLY A 130 21.46 10.75 13.96
C GLY A 130 20.41 10.50 12.87
N GLN A 131 20.74 10.75 11.60
CA GLN A 131 19.87 10.44 10.46
C GLN A 131 19.63 8.93 10.32
N LEU A 132 20.67 8.11 10.48
CA LEU A 132 20.58 6.65 10.37
C LEU A 132 19.75 6.04 11.51
N ALA A 133 19.84 6.60 12.73
CA ALA A 133 18.96 6.24 13.85
C ALA A 133 17.49 6.62 13.58
N ALA A 134 17.23 7.80 12.99
CA ALA A 134 15.88 8.20 12.61
C ALA A 134 15.28 7.26 11.55
N LEU A 135 16.00 6.99 10.45
CA LEU A 135 15.56 6.02 9.43
C LEU A 135 15.32 4.61 10.01
N SER A 136 16.09 4.19 11.01
CA SER A 136 15.87 2.90 11.68
C SER A 136 14.56 2.88 12.46
N GLY A 137 14.19 3.98 13.13
CA GLY A 137 12.90 4.11 13.83
C GLY A 137 11.71 4.21 12.87
N ASP A 138 11.87 4.93 11.75
CA ASP A 138 10.85 5.02 10.69
C ASP A 138 10.58 3.65 10.06
N LEU A 139 11.64 2.84 9.87
CA LEU A 139 11.54 1.47 9.38
C LEU A 139 10.84 0.54 10.37
N GLU A 140 11.16 0.64 11.67
CA GLU A 140 10.53 -0.15 12.74
C GLU A 140 9.03 0.17 12.85
N SER A 141 8.66 1.46 12.86
CA SER A 141 7.27 1.93 12.78
C SER A 141 6.54 1.41 11.53
N SER A 142 7.22 1.42 10.38
CA SER A 142 6.65 0.88 9.13
C SER A 142 6.43 -0.64 9.19
N GLN A 143 7.33 -1.38 9.86
CA GLN A 143 7.17 -2.82 10.07
C GLN A 143 6.02 -3.15 11.03
N GLU A 144 5.84 -2.39 12.11
CA GLU A 144 4.67 -2.52 12.98
C GLU A 144 3.36 -2.24 12.23
N GLN A 145 3.32 -1.23 11.36
CA GLN A 145 2.15 -0.93 10.52
C GLN A 145 1.83 -2.09 9.54
N VAL A 146 2.85 -2.66 8.90
CA VAL A 146 2.67 -3.84 8.01
C VAL A 146 2.13 -5.03 8.81
N ALA A 147 2.70 -5.35 9.97
CA ALA A 147 2.21 -6.44 10.82
C ALA A 147 0.75 -6.22 11.26
N GLY A 148 0.39 -4.98 11.62
CA GLY A 148 -0.99 -4.60 11.96
C GLY A 148 -1.97 -4.66 10.80
N LEU A 149 -1.51 -4.45 9.55
CA LEU A 149 -2.32 -4.65 8.35
C LEU A 149 -2.49 -6.14 8.01
N THR A 150 -1.43 -6.95 8.14
CA THR A 150 -1.50 -8.41 7.94
C THR A 150 -2.51 -9.05 8.89
N ALA A 151 -2.47 -8.74 10.19
CA ALA A 151 -3.42 -9.26 11.16
C ALA A 151 -4.89 -8.89 10.82
N ARG A 152 -5.13 -7.68 10.29
CA ARG A 152 -6.47 -7.28 9.83
C ARG A 152 -6.93 -8.04 8.58
N ILE A 153 -6.01 -8.41 7.69
CA ILE A 153 -6.34 -9.22 6.52
C ILE A 153 -6.75 -10.63 6.99
N GLU A 154 -5.98 -11.23 7.90
CA GLU A 154 -6.31 -12.54 8.50
C GLU A 154 -7.69 -12.52 9.21
N ASP A 155 -8.00 -11.46 9.98
CA ASP A 155 -9.32 -11.27 10.61
C ASP A 155 -10.45 -11.15 9.58
N ILE A 156 -10.23 -10.42 8.48
CA ILE A 156 -11.23 -10.26 7.40
C ILE A 156 -11.45 -11.57 6.64
N GLU A 157 -10.39 -12.31 6.34
CA GLU A 157 -10.47 -13.63 5.69
C GLU A 157 -11.20 -14.64 6.58
N ALA A 158 -10.91 -14.65 7.88
CA ALA A 158 -11.63 -15.47 8.85
C ALA A 158 -13.11 -15.07 9.00
N GLY A 159 -13.43 -13.78 8.89
CA GLY A 159 -14.81 -13.28 8.83
C GLY A 159 -15.55 -13.76 7.58
N LEU A 160 -14.93 -13.58 6.40
CA LEU A 160 -15.50 -14.01 5.12
C LEU A 160 -15.74 -15.53 5.07
N ALA A 161 -14.85 -16.33 5.65
CA ALA A 161 -15.03 -17.78 5.75
C ALA A 161 -16.25 -18.19 6.60
N ARG A 162 -16.59 -17.42 7.65
CA ARG A 162 -17.81 -17.64 8.45
C ARG A 162 -19.05 -17.29 7.65
N GLU A 163 -19.09 -16.11 7.02
CA GLU A 163 -20.20 -15.67 6.17
C GLU A 163 -20.51 -16.66 5.03
N ILE A 164 -19.48 -17.23 4.40
CA ILE A 164 -19.64 -18.28 3.39
C ILE A 164 -20.28 -19.53 4.00
N SER A 165 -19.78 -20.00 5.15
CA SER A 165 -20.32 -21.18 5.85
C SER A 165 -21.77 -20.98 6.32
N GLU A 166 -22.12 -19.79 6.84
CA GLU A 166 -23.48 -19.44 7.24
C GLU A 166 -24.42 -19.37 6.03
N LYS A 167 -23.97 -18.82 4.90
CA LYS A 167 -24.71 -18.82 3.64
C LYS A 167 -24.93 -20.23 3.10
N GLU A 168 -23.93 -21.10 3.13
CA GLU A 168 -24.07 -22.51 2.72
C GLU A 168 -25.06 -23.26 3.62
N ALA A 169 -24.99 -23.06 4.93
CA ALA A 169 -25.95 -23.62 5.89
C ALA A 169 -27.38 -23.11 5.66
N ALA A 170 -27.56 -21.81 5.39
CA ALA A 170 -28.85 -21.21 5.06
C ALA A 170 -29.41 -21.72 3.72
N GLN A 171 -28.57 -21.92 2.71
CA GLN A 171 -28.97 -22.53 1.43
C GLN A 171 -29.39 -23.99 1.60
N LEU A 172 -28.68 -24.77 2.42
CA LEU A 172 -29.04 -26.16 2.74
C LEU A 172 -30.37 -26.22 3.51
N ALA A 173 -30.58 -25.33 4.48
CA ALA A 173 -31.84 -25.23 5.22
C ALA A 173 -33.01 -24.85 4.30
N LEU A 174 -32.80 -23.91 3.36
CA LEU A 174 -33.81 -23.53 2.36
C LEU A 174 -34.14 -24.67 1.39
N ALA A 175 -33.14 -25.48 1.00
CA ALA A 175 -33.38 -26.68 0.19
C ALA A 175 -34.22 -27.70 0.96
N SER A 176 -33.83 -28.04 2.19
CA SER A 176 -34.58 -28.97 3.04
C SER A 176 -36.02 -28.52 3.31
N ALA A 177 -36.25 -27.21 3.48
CA ALA A 177 -37.59 -26.66 3.67
C ALA A 177 -38.46 -26.72 2.38
N ARG A 178 -37.84 -26.65 1.20
CA ARG A 178 -38.54 -26.84 -0.08
C ARG A 178 -38.92 -28.30 -0.28
N ASP A 179 -38.01 -29.22 -0.01
CA ASP A 179 -38.27 -30.66 -0.09
C ASP A 179 -39.43 -31.07 0.85
N GLU A 180 -39.46 -30.55 2.09
CA GLU A 180 -40.56 -30.79 3.03
C GLU A 180 -41.91 -30.17 2.57
N ILE A 181 -41.87 -28.99 1.92
CA ILE A 181 -43.06 -28.39 1.31
C ILE A 181 -43.57 -29.24 0.14
N ASP A 182 -42.68 -29.76 -0.70
CA ASP A 182 -43.07 -30.59 -1.84
C ASP A 182 -43.62 -31.95 -1.39
N GLU A 183 -43.01 -32.61 -0.39
CA GLU A 183 -43.54 -33.83 0.24
C GLU A 183 -44.93 -33.60 0.86
N THR A 184 -45.13 -32.48 1.59
CA THR A 184 -46.44 -32.17 2.19
C THR A 184 -47.51 -31.83 1.14
N GLN A 185 -47.12 -31.19 0.03
CA GLN A 185 -48.01 -30.98 -1.11
C GLN A 185 -48.39 -32.30 -1.80
N GLU A 186 -47.45 -33.21 -2.01
CA GLU A 186 -47.75 -34.54 -2.59
C GLU A 186 -48.68 -35.34 -1.68
N ALA A 187 -48.40 -35.36 -0.37
CA ALA A 187 -49.26 -35.99 0.62
C ALA A 187 -50.69 -35.41 0.62
N ALA A 188 -50.83 -34.08 0.48
CA ALA A 188 -52.12 -33.42 0.37
C ALA A 188 -52.87 -33.80 -0.93
N ARG A 189 -52.18 -33.86 -2.08
CA ARG A 189 -52.75 -34.31 -3.36
C ARG A 189 -53.23 -35.77 -3.27
N LEU A 190 -52.43 -36.66 -2.69
CA LEU A 190 -52.79 -38.06 -2.47
C LEU A 190 -53.99 -38.22 -1.51
N ALA A 191 -54.07 -37.39 -0.46
CA ALA A 191 -55.21 -37.38 0.46
C ALA A 191 -56.51 -36.88 -0.21
N ALA A 192 -56.41 -35.85 -1.07
CA ALA A 192 -57.53 -35.37 -1.87
C ALA A 192 -58.04 -36.45 -2.84
N ALA A 193 -57.15 -37.06 -3.63
CA ALA A 193 -57.50 -38.12 -4.57
C ALA A 193 -58.12 -39.35 -3.88
N ARG A 194 -57.61 -39.75 -2.70
CA ARG A 194 -58.24 -40.80 -1.87
C ARG A 194 -59.63 -40.42 -1.39
N SER A 195 -59.83 -39.17 -0.98
CA SER A 195 -61.13 -38.67 -0.51
C SER A 195 -62.17 -38.64 -1.63
N GLU A 196 -61.75 -38.27 -2.84
CA GLU A 196 -62.58 -38.30 -4.04
C GLU A 196 -62.95 -39.73 -4.45
N ALA A 197 -61.98 -40.66 -4.48
CA ALA A 197 -62.22 -42.07 -4.76
C ALA A 197 -63.18 -42.71 -3.73
N LEU A 198 -63.07 -42.35 -2.45
CA LEU A 198 -63.99 -42.80 -1.40
C LEU A 198 -65.41 -42.23 -1.59
N ARG A 199 -65.55 -40.96 -1.98
CA ARG A 199 -66.87 -40.38 -2.32
C ARG A 199 -67.51 -41.08 -3.52
N ALA A 200 -66.73 -41.37 -4.56
CA ALA A 200 -67.21 -42.11 -5.73
C ALA A 200 -67.67 -43.54 -5.36
N LEU A 201 -66.94 -44.23 -4.48
CA LEU A 201 -67.33 -45.54 -3.97
C LEU A 201 -68.61 -45.48 -3.12
N VAL A 202 -68.77 -44.45 -2.27
CA VAL A 202 -70.01 -44.24 -1.50
C VAL A 202 -71.20 -44.01 -2.43
N ALA A 203 -71.05 -43.18 -3.46
CA ALA A 203 -72.11 -42.94 -4.44
C ALA A 203 -72.50 -44.20 -5.23
N ASP A 204 -71.54 -45.05 -5.62
CA ASP A 204 -71.80 -46.37 -6.25
C ASP A 204 -72.50 -47.36 -5.30
N LEU A 205 -72.15 -47.35 -4.01
CA LEU A 205 -72.83 -48.16 -2.99
C LEU A 205 -74.25 -47.65 -2.68
N GLU A 206 -74.45 -46.33 -2.65
CA GLU A 206 -75.78 -45.72 -2.52
C GLU A 206 -76.66 -46.06 -3.73
N ALA A 207 -76.13 -45.97 -4.95
CA ALA A 207 -76.83 -46.39 -6.17
C ALA A 207 -77.22 -47.89 -6.14
N LYS A 208 -76.31 -48.77 -5.72
CA LYS A 208 -76.59 -50.21 -5.53
C LYS A 208 -77.62 -50.48 -4.44
N ASN A 209 -77.59 -49.72 -3.35
CA ASN A 209 -78.61 -49.80 -2.31
C ASN A 209 -79.99 -49.34 -2.82
N THR A 210 -80.06 -48.30 -3.66
CA THR A 210 -81.32 -47.91 -4.31
C THR A 210 -81.83 -48.98 -5.29
N GLU A 211 -80.97 -49.57 -6.11
CA GLU A 211 -81.32 -50.67 -7.02
C GLU A 211 -81.81 -51.91 -6.23
N GLN A 212 -81.16 -52.24 -5.11
CA GLN A 212 -81.61 -53.31 -4.21
C GLN A 212 -82.95 -53.00 -3.54
N ALA A 213 -83.18 -51.76 -3.10
CA ALA A 213 -84.45 -51.35 -2.51
C ALA A 213 -85.60 -51.41 -3.53
N GLU A 214 -85.37 -50.99 -4.77
CA GLU A 214 -86.32 -51.15 -5.88
C GLU A 214 -86.59 -52.63 -6.19
N ALA A 215 -85.56 -53.47 -6.20
CA ALA A 215 -85.70 -54.92 -6.42
C ALA A 215 -86.46 -55.62 -5.28
N ILE A 216 -86.24 -55.22 -4.02
CA ILE A 216 -87.01 -55.71 -2.85
C ILE A 216 -88.47 -55.26 -2.97
N SER A 217 -88.73 -53.99 -3.25
CA SER A 217 -90.09 -53.46 -3.44
C SER A 217 -90.85 -54.17 -4.56
N ALA A 218 -90.18 -54.46 -5.68
CA ALA A 218 -90.74 -55.25 -6.78
C ALA A 218 -91.03 -56.72 -6.38
N ALA A 219 -90.18 -57.32 -5.55
CA ALA A 219 -90.40 -58.67 -5.01
C ALA A 219 -91.54 -58.71 -3.98
N GLU A 220 -91.67 -57.67 -3.14
CA GLU A 220 -92.78 -57.51 -2.19
C GLU A 220 -94.11 -57.31 -2.92
N ALA A 221 -94.15 -56.47 -3.96
CA ALA A 221 -95.32 -56.29 -4.82
C ALA A 221 -95.76 -57.62 -5.47
N LYS A 222 -94.79 -58.41 -5.96
CA LYS A 222 -95.05 -59.74 -6.53
C LYS A 222 -95.52 -60.75 -5.48
N ASN A 223 -94.99 -60.70 -4.26
CA ASN A 223 -95.47 -61.52 -3.14
C ASN A 223 -96.88 -61.11 -2.71
N ALA A 224 -97.23 -59.82 -2.75
CA ALA A 224 -98.58 -59.33 -2.49
C ALA A 224 -99.57 -59.83 -3.55
N GLU A 225 -99.22 -59.75 -4.84
CA GLU A 225 -100.01 -60.32 -5.94
C GLU A 225 -100.20 -61.85 -5.77
N GLN A 226 -99.16 -62.57 -5.36
CA GLN A 226 -99.26 -64.00 -5.05
C GLN A 226 -100.11 -64.29 -3.81
N ALA A 227 -100.03 -63.47 -2.77
CA ALA A 227 -100.86 -63.59 -1.57
C ALA A 227 -102.34 -63.29 -1.89
N GLU A 228 -102.63 -62.33 -2.78
CA GLU A 228 -103.98 -62.07 -3.28
C GLU A 228 -104.49 -63.23 -4.14
N ALA A 229 -103.65 -63.85 -4.97
CA ALA A 229 -104.00 -65.06 -5.71
C ALA A 229 -104.26 -66.29 -4.80
N ILE A 230 -103.50 -66.44 -3.70
CA ILE A 230 -103.76 -67.48 -2.68
C ILE A 230 -105.05 -67.18 -1.92
N SER A 231 -105.27 -65.93 -1.51
CA SER A 231 -106.52 -65.45 -0.91
C SER A 231 -107.74 -65.74 -1.80
N ALA A 232 -107.64 -65.48 -3.10
CA ALA A 232 -108.69 -65.81 -4.07
C ALA A 232 -108.91 -67.34 -4.19
N ALA A 233 -107.86 -68.15 -4.07
CA ALA A 233 -107.94 -69.61 -4.07
C ALA A 233 -108.51 -70.20 -2.77
N GLU A 234 -108.29 -69.55 -1.62
CA GLU A 234 -108.85 -69.91 -0.32
C GLU A 234 -110.32 -69.47 -0.20
N ALA A 235 -110.66 -68.28 -0.70
CA ALA A 235 -112.04 -67.82 -0.85
C ALA A 235 -112.87 -68.76 -1.74
N ALA A 236 -112.25 -69.35 -2.77
CA ALA A 236 -112.87 -70.39 -3.61
C ALA A 236 -112.99 -71.77 -2.92
N ARG A 237 -112.39 -71.98 -1.74
CA ARG A 237 -112.48 -73.23 -0.94
C ARG A 237 -113.39 -73.12 0.28
N LEU A 238 -113.82 -71.92 0.68
CA LEU A 238 -114.69 -71.68 1.84
C LEU A 238 -116.18 -71.52 1.47
N VAL A 239 -116.70 -72.47 0.69
CA VAL A 239 -118.16 -72.68 0.51
C VAL A 239 -118.64 -74.00 1.12
N ASP A 240 -117.72 -74.91 1.49
CA ASP A 240 -118.02 -76.12 2.27
C ASP A 240 -117.45 -76.05 3.69
N ALA A 241 -118.14 -76.70 4.63
CA ALA A 241 -117.84 -76.81 6.08
C ALA A 241 -118.12 -75.56 6.95
N ALA A 242 -119.41 -75.32 7.22
CA ALA A 242 -119.84 -74.66 8.45
C ALA A 242 -119.80 -75.64 9.65
N ALA A 243 -119.23 -75.22 10.79
CA ALA A 243 -119.81 -75.40 12.15
C ALA A 243 -118.80 -75.08 13.28
N ALA A 244 -119.15 -74.13 14.14
CA ALA A 244 -118.60 -73.89 15.48
C ALA A 244 -117.08 -73.55 15.58
N GLU A 245 -116.59 -72.86 16.61
CA GLU A 245 -117.21 -72.46 17.87
C GLU A 245 -116.70 -71.07 18.29
N ALA A 246 -117.59 -70.25 18.85
CA ALA A 246 -117.23 -68.89 19.22
C ALA A 246 -116.61 -68.81 20.62
N LEU A 247 -115.42 -68.21 20.74
CA LEU A 247 -115.22 -67.20 21.77
C LEU A 247 -114.06 -66.24 21.45
N ARG A 248 -114.43 -64.96 21.31
CA ARG A 248 -113.74 -63.74 21.81
C ARG A 248 -112.24 -63.57 21.50
N GLU A 249 -111.89 -62.47 20.83
CA GLU A 249 -111.51 -61.21 21.52
C GLU A 249 -110.52 -61.45 22.68
N ARG A 250 -109.37 -60.78 22.74
CA ARG A 250 -108.84 -59.65 21.96
C ARG A 250 -107.40 -59.49 22.44
N LEU A 251 -106.41 -59.37 21.56
CA LEU A 251 -105.25 -58.52 21.79
C LEU A 251 -104.66 -58.14 20.43
N GLN A 252 -104.95 -56.90 20.00
CA GLN A 252 -104.34 -56.30 18.83
C GLN A 252 -102.91 -55.87 19.18
N ASN A 253 -101.98 -56.17 18.29
CA ASN A 253 -100.71 -55.47 18.17
C ASN A 253 -100.79 -54.45 17.02
N ALA A 254 -99.72 -53.67 16.88
CA ALA A 254 -99.39 -52.74 15.80
C ALA A 254 -100.11 -51.38 15.83
N ASP A 255 -99.39 -50.40 16.39
CA ASP A 255 -98.78 -49.29 15.64
C ASP A 255 -99.47 -48.80 14.36
N ALA A 256 -99.72 -47.49 14.33
CA ALA A 256 -99.54 -46.67 13.14
C ALA A 256 -99.22 -45.22 13.54
N GLU A 257 -98.02 -44.77 13.15
CA GLU A 257 -97.70 -43.45 12.60
C GLU A 257 -98.42 -42.19 13.14
N LEU A 258 -97.63 -41.22 13.61
CA LEU A 258 -97.60 -39.94 12.88
C LEU A 258 -96.32 -39.12 13.12
N THR A 259 -95.62 -38.97 12.01
CA THR A 259 -94.60 -38.00 11.64
C THR A 259 -94.89 -36.56 12.09
N ALA A 260 -93.80 -35.78 12.24
CA ALA A 260 -93.75 -34.32 12.23
C ALA A 260 -94.40 -33.54 13.39
N MET A 261 -93.54 -33.09 14.32
CA MET A 261 -93.39 -31.64 14.49
C MET A 261 -91.97 -31.25 14.93
N THR A 262 -91.18 -30.78 13.95
CA THR A 262 -90.18 -29.69 14.02
C THR A 262 -89.13 -29.66 15.14
N LEU A 263 -87.86 -29.71 14.70
CA LEU A 263 -86.89 -28.62 14.86
C LEU A 263 -86.91 -27.84 16.19
N SER A 264 -86.08 -28.26 17.15
CA SER A 264 -85.63 -27.39 18.25
C SER A 264 -84.16 -27.60 18.64
N LEU A 265 -83.34 -28.20 17.76
CA LEU A 265 -81.95 -28.57 18.09
C LEU A 265 -80.95 -28.36 16.94
N GLU A 266 -81.14 -27.28 16.16
CA GLU A 266 -80.21 -26.87 15.10
C GLU A 266 -79.85 -25.37 15.13
N ALA A 267 -80.32 -24.62 16.15
CA ALA A 267 -80.30 -23.16 16.16
C ALA A 267 -79.26 -22.49 17.10
N GLN A 268 -78.39 -23.23 17.79
CA GLN A 268 -77.45 -22.64 18.77
C GLN A 268 -76.09 -23.36 18.86
N ARG A 269 -75.35 -23.53 17.75
CA ARG A 269 -73.93 -23.96 17.87
C ARG A 269 -72.95 -23.62 16.74
N LYS A 270 -73.22 -22.59 15.92
CA LYS A 270 -72.29 -22.20 14.82
C LYS A 270 -72.23 -20.69 14.53
N GLU A 271 -72.00 -19.87 15.56
CA GLU A 271 -71.83 -18.41 15.39
C GLU A 271 -70.83 -17.79 16.40
N ALA A 272 -69.86 -18.58 16.91
CA ALA A 272 -68.92 -18.13 17.95
C ALA A 272 -67.43 -18.45 17.70
N GLU A 273 -67.06 -19.06 16.56
CA GLU A 273 -65.67 -19.49 16.30
C GLU A 273 -64.96 -18.71 15.17
N GLU A 274 -65.66 -17.92 14.35
CA GLU A 274 -65.05 -17.27 13.17
C GLU A 274 -64.49 -15.84 13.44
N THR A 275 -64.71 -15.26 14.62
CA THR A 275 -64.29 -13.87 14.93
C THR A 275 -62.98 -13.76 15.72
N LEU A 276 -62.38 -14.88 16.17
CA LEU A 276 -61.10 -14.87 16.90
C LEU A 276 -59.89 -15.24 16.04
N THR A 277 -60.07 -15.92 14.92
CA THR A 277 -58.99 -16.34 14.00
C THR A 277 -58.46 -15.18 13.15
N LEU A 278 -59.32 -14.25 12.74
CA LEU A 278 -58.95 -13.11 11.89
C LEU A 278 -58.13 -12.01 12.61
N LEU A 279 -58.24 -11.90 13.94
CA LEU A 279 -57.57 -10.84 14.71
C LEU A 279 -56.15 -11.25 15.17
N ALA A 280 -55.82 -12.55 15.12
CA ALA A 280 -54.48 -13.07 15.37
C ALA A 280 -53.55 -12.88 14.15
N ALA A 281 -54.03 -13.19 12.94
CA ALA A 281 -53.27 -13.04 11.70
C ALA A 281 -52.82 -11.59 11.45
N ALA A 282 -53.70 -10.61 11.72
CA ALA A 282 -53.39 -9.19 11.54
C ALA A 282 -52.31 -8.66 12.50
N ARG A 283 -52.12 -9.28 13.68
CA ARG A 283 -51.07 -8.88 14.63
C ARG A 283 -49.71 -9.48 14.28
N ALA A 284 -49.66 -10.74 13.86
CA ALA A 284 -48.43 -11.38 13.42
C ALA A 284 -47.78 -10.64 12.22
N ALA A 285 -48.58 -10.22 11.24
CA ALA A 285 -48.11 -9.42 10.11
C ALA A 285 -47.57 -8.02 10.53
N GLN A 286 -48.11 -7.43 11.60
CA GLN A 286 -47.66 -6.12 12.09
C GLN A 286 -46.37 -6.19 12.92
N GLU A 287 -46.04 -7.37 13.46
CA GLU A 287 -44.83 -7.64 14.24
C GLU A 287 -43.64 -7.96 13.30
N SER A 288 -43.86 -8.83 12.30
CA SER A 288 -42.92 -9.08 11.20
C SER A 288 -42.48 -7.79 10.47
N LEU A 289 -43.44 -6.92 10.12
CA LEU A 289 -43.12 -5.64 9.46
C LEU A 289 -42.36 -4.65 10.36
N ARG A 290 -42.36 -4.86 11.68
CA ARG A 290 -41.54 -4.07 12.63
C ARG A 290 -40.13 -4.62 12.77
N GLU A 291 -39.95 -5.93 12.69
CA GLU A 291 -38.61 -6.55 12.68
C GLU A 291 -37.86 -6.21 11.38
N GLU A 292 -38.50 -6.27 10.22
CA GLU A 292 -37.90 -5.82 8.95
C GLU A 292 -37.50 -4.34 8.98
N LEU A 293 -38.33 -3.48 9.59
CA LEU A 293 -38.07 -2.04 9.69
C LEU A 293 -37.03 -1.69 10.79
N ALA A 294 -36.76 -2.61 11.72
CA ALA A 294 -35.63 -2.53 12.65
C ALA A 294 -34.33 -2.99 11.96
N ALA A 295 -34.35 -4.12 11.25
CA ALA A 295 -33.22 -4.64 10.49
C ALA A 295 -32.74 -3.64 9.41
N SER A 296 -33.67 -3.01 8.69
CA SER A 296 -33.36 -1.93 7.74
C SER A 296 -32.69 -0.72 8.41
N ARG A 297 -33.03 -0.43 9.68
CA ARG A 297 -32.45 0.68 10.45
C ARG A 297 -31.02 0.39 10.91
N ASP A 298 -30.76 -0.82 11.38
CA ASP A 298 -29.40 -1.25 11.73
C ASP A 298 -28.50 -1.31 10.47
N GLN A 299 -29.05 -1.70 9.32
CA GLN A 299 -28.34 -1.58 8.03
C GLN A 299 -27.98 -0.12 7.68
N THR A 300 -28.85 0.86 7.95
CA THR A 300 -28.49 2.28 7.74
C THR A 300 -27.43 2.79 8.74
N LEU A 301 -27.44 2.30 9.99
CA LEU A 301 -26.43 2.67 10.98
C LEU A 301 -25.04 2.11 10.66
N THR A 302 -24.96 0.87 10.17
CA THR A 302 -23.67 0.27 9.75
C THR A 302 -23.09 0.95 8.51
N LEU A 303 -23.93 1.42 7.58
CA LEU A 303 -23.50 2.22 6.43
C LEU A 303 -22.93 3.60 6.83
N ASP A 304 -23.54 4.30 7.78
CA ASP A 304 -23.01 5.57 8.31
C ASP A 304 -21.69 5.36 9.06
N GLU A 305 -21.55 4.26 9.81
CA GLU A 305 -20.31 3.90 10.51
C GLU A 305 -19.18 3.52 9.54
N GLN A 306 -19.49 2.79 8.46
CA GLN A 306 -18.55 2.52 7.36
C GLN A 306 -18.15 3.79 6.61
N LEU A 307 -19.07 4.73 6.37
CA LEU A 307 -18.79 6.02 5.75
C LEU A 307 -17.86 6.88 6.63
N ALA A 308 -18.10 6.89 7.95
CA ALA A 308 -17.23 7.57 8.92
C ALA A 308 -15.82 6.94 8.96
N ALA A 309 -15.72 5.61 8.92
CA ALA A 309 -14.45 4.89 8.84
C ALA A 309 -13.68 5.19 7.54
N ALA A 310 -14.38 5.27 6.40
CA ALA A 310 -13.80 5.62 5.11
C ALA A 310 -13.29 7.08 5.06
N LEU A 311 -14.05 8.03 5.62
CA LEU A 311 -13.62 9.43 5.74
C LEU A 311 -12.42 9.60 6.69
N ALA A 312 -12.37 8.83 7.79
CA ALA A 312 -11.23 8.79 8.69
C ALA A 312 -9.98 8.15 8.04
N ALA A 313 -10.16 7.13 7.19
CA ALA A 313 -9.08 6.57 6.39
C ALA A 313 -8.56 7.57 5.34
N GLN A 314 -9.46 8.32 4.69
CA GLN A 314 -9.10 9.36 3.73
C GLN A 314 -8.33 10.53 4.36
N THR A 315 -8.68 10.95 5.58
CA THR A 315 -7.93 12.00 6.29
C THR A 315 -6.55 11.52 6.76
N ARG A 316 -6.40 10.24 7.12
CA ARG A 316 -5.09 9.64 7.40
C ARG A 316 -4.22 9.53 6.16
N THR A 317 -4.75 9.11 5.01
CA THR A 317 -3.95 9.05 3.77
C THR A 317 -3.56 10.43 3.27
N SER A 318 -4.38 11.49 3.46
CA SER A 318 -3.94 12.86 3.17
C SER A 318 -2.81 13.33 4.11
N ALA A 319 -2.88 13.02 5.41
CA ALA A 319 -1.84 13.39 6.37
C ALA A 319 -0.51 12.68 6.05
N ASN A 320 -0.55 11.37 5.80
CA ASN A 320 0.64 10.59 5.41
C ASN A 320 1.25 11.08 4.10
N LEU A 321 0.44 11.58 3.15
CA LEU A 321 0.93 12.14 1.88
C LEU A 321 1.61 13.51 2.08
N GLU A 322 1.09 14.37 2.97
CA GLU A 322 1.76 15.61 3.34
C GLU A 322 3.10 15.34 4.04
N GLU A 323 3.14 14.39 4.97
CA GLU A 323 4.33 13.98 5.70
C GLU A 323 5.40 13.37 4.77
N ALA A 324 4.99 12.49 3.85
CA ALA A 324 5.88 11.98 2.80
C ALA A 324 6.42 13.10 1.88
N SER A 325 5.61 14.10 1.55
CA SER A 325 6.06 15.26 0.75
C SER A 325 7.05 16.16 1.50
N ALA A 326 6.92 16.24 2.84
CA ALA A 326 7.87 16.96 3.70
C ALA A 326 9.19 16.18 3.81
N ALA A 327 9.12 14.85 3.96
CA ALA A 327 10.29 13.97 3.93
C ALA A 327 11.05 14.08 2.59
N GLU A 328 10.35 14.08 1.45
CA GLU A 328 11.00 14.23 0.13
C GLU A 328 11.73 15.58 -0.02
N ARG A 329 11.14 16.69 0.46
CA ARG A 329 11.82 18.00 0.46
C ARG A 329 13.09 17.99 1.32
N ALA A 330 13.00 17.45 2.54
CA ALA A 330 14.16 17.34 3.43
C ALA A 330 15.26 16.44 2.84
N LEU A 331 14.90 15.41 2.07
CA LEU A 331 15.83 14.51 1.39
C LEU A 331 16.51 15.22 0.20
N ARG A 332 15.79 16.06 -0.55
CA ARG A 332 16.37 16.91 -1.62
C ARG A 332 17.32 17.97 -1.05
N GLU A 333 16.95 18.68 0.01
CA GLU A 333 17.84 19.66 0.67
C GLU A 333 19.13 19.00 1.19
N ARG A 334 19.04 17.80 1.80
CA ARG A 334 20.21 17.02 2.20
C ARG A 334 21.07 16.58 1.01
N LEU A 335 20.46 16.25 -0.12
CA LEU A 335 21.17 15.81 -1.32
C LEU A 335 21.90 16.97 -2.01
N GLU A 336 21.31 18.17 -2.07
CA GLU A 336 21.99 19.39 -2.52
C GLU A 336 23.14 19.77 -1.57
N ALA A 337 22.93 19.71 -0.25
CA ALA A 337 23.99 19.95 0.73
C ALA A 337 25.15 18.95 0.62
N ALA A 338 24.86 17.66 0.37
CA ALA A 338 25.88 16.63 0.17
C ALA A 338 26.65 16.81 -1.16
N LEU A 339 25.99 17.29 -2.22
CA LEU A 339 26.65 17.63 -3.48
C LEU A 339 27.58 18.85 -3.32
N ALA A 340 27.13 19.90 -2.65
CA ALA A 340 27.95 21.08 -2.35
C ALA A 340 29.16 20.73 -1.46
N ALA A 341 28.98 19.89 -0.44
CA ALA A 341 30.09 19.39 0.39
C ALA A 341 31.08 18.54 -0.41
N ARG A 342 30.61 17.77 -1.41
CA ARG A 342 31.48 16.99 -2.29
C ARG A 342 32.29 17.87 -3.25
N GLU A 343 31.74 18.99 -3.73
CA GLU A 343 32.51 19.98 -4.51
C GLU A 343 33.64 20.61 -3.69
N THR A 344 33.36 21.08 -2.47
CA THR A 344 34.41 21.66 -1.59
C THR A 344 35.45 20.64 -1.14
N THR A 345 35.07 19.37 -0.97
CA THR A 345 36.02 18.25 -0.73
C THR A 345 36.89 17.98 -1.96
N GLY A 346 36.38 18.21 -3.18
CA GLY A 346 37.15 18.11 -4.42
C GLY A 346 38.18 19.23 -4.58
N GLU A 347 37.82 20.47 -4.25
CA GLU A 347 38.72 21.62 -4.30
C GLU A 347 39.87 21.52 -3.28
N THR A 348 39.59 21.05 -2.06
CA THR A 348 40.60 20.82 -1.02
C THR A 348 41.55 19.66 -1.35
N LEU A 349 41.10 18.64 -2.09
CA LEU A 349 41.96 17.59 -2.63
C LEU A 349 42.95 18.15 -3.68
N GLN A 350 42.50 19.06 -4.56
CA GLN A 350 43.42 19.69 -5.52
C GLN A 350 44.45 20.60 -4.85
N GLN A 351 44.09 21.32 -3.79
CA GLN A 351 45.05 22.10 -3.00
C GLN A 351 46.09 21.22 -2.29
N THR A 352 45.67 20.11 -1.68
CA THR A 352 46.60 19.20 -0.98
C THR A 352 47.54 18.45 -1.92
N GLU A 353 47.12 18.12 -3.15
CA GLU A 353 48.04 17.61 -4.17
C GLU A 353 49.06 18.66 -4.64
N ALA A 354 48.65 19.93 -4.78
CA ALA A 354 49.58 21.02 -5.12
C ALA A 354 50.59 21.30 -4.00
N GLU A 355 50.16 21.26 -2.73
CA GLU A 355 51.07 21.38 -1.57
C GLU A 355 52.06 20.20 -1.46
N ARG A 356 51.59 18.98 -1.71
CA ARG A 356 52.43 17.77 -1.76
C ARG A 356 53.55 17.92 -2.80
N ASP A 357 53.22 18.41 -3.99
CA ASP A 357 54.21 18.54 -5.07
C ASP A 357 55.17 19.72 -4.84
N ALA A 358 54.72 20.80 -4.17
CA ALA A 358 55.60 21.86 -3.68
C ALA A 358 56.58 21.38 -2.59
N LEU A 359 56.12 20.59 -1.61
CA LEU A 359 56.97 19.95 -0.60
C LEU A 359 58.01 19.01 -1.26
N ARG A 360 57.62 18.30 -2.32
CA ARG A 360 58.53 17.42 -3.08
C ARG A 360 59.64 18.21 -3.79
N GLN A 361 59.35 19.40 -4.32
CA GLN A 361 60.37 20.29 -4.88
C GLN A 361 61.29 20.88 -3.81
N GLN A 362 60.74 21.27 -2.64
CA GLN A 362 61.55 21.73 -1.50
C GLN A 362 62.51 20.64 -1.00
N LEU A 363 62.09 19.37 -0.95
CA LEU A 363 62.94 18.25 -0.57
C LEU A 363 64.10 18.04 -1.56
N ILE A 364 63.85 18.17 -2.87
CA ILE A 364 64.89 18.08 -3.91
C ILE A 364 65.89 19.24 -3.77
N ALA A 365 65.42 20.46 -3.50
CA ALA A 365 66.29 21.62 -3.25
C ALA A 365 67.14 21.46 -1.98
N ALA A 366 66.57 20.93 -0.90
CA ALA A 366 67.29 20.66 0.35
C ALA A 366 68.38 19.59 0.18
N LEU A 367 68.11 18.53 -0.58
CA LEU A 367 69.09 17.49 -0.90
C LEU A 367 70.23 18.03 -1.79
N ALA A 368 69.93 18.93 -2.73
CA ALA A 368 70.94 19.62 -3.53
C ALA A 368 71.80 20.59 -2.69
N ALA A 369 71.20 21.30 -1.73
CA ALA A 369 71.94 22.17 -0.81
C ALA A 369 72.86 21.39 0.13
N LYS A 370 72.43 20.21 0.63
CA LYS A 370 73.29 19.32 1.43
C LYS A 370 74.51 18.85 0.63
N ALA A 371 74.31 18.38 -0.60
CA ALA A 371 75.40 17.96 -1.48
C ALA A 371 76.41 19.08 -1.83
N ALA A 372 76.00 20.35 -1.76
CA ALA A 372 76.88 21.51 -1.92
C ALA A 372 77.67 21.84 -0.63
N ALA A 373 77.07 21.62 0.54
CA ALA A 373 77.74 21.79 1.84
C ALA A 373 78.79 20.70 2.10
N ASP A 374 78.49 19.44 1.73
CA ASP A 374 79.43 18.32 1.83
C ASP A 374 80.70 18.53 0.97
N ALA A 375 80.64 19.39 -0.07
CA ALA A 375 81.77 19.72 -0.94
C ALA A 375 82.70 20.84 -0.40
N GLN A 376 82.38 21.47 0.73
CA GLN A 376 83.18 22.55 1.34
C GLN A 376 83.83 22.17 2.68
N GLY A 377 83.61 20.94 3.17
CA GLY A 377 84.09 20.49 4.49
C GLY A 377 85.43 19.73 4.52
N GLU A 378 86.14 19.58 3.39
CA GLU A 378 87.35 18.73 3.31
C GLU A 378 88.69 19.44 3.64
N GLU A 379 88.72 20.76 3.85
CA GLU A 379 89.94 21.45 4.31
C GLU A 379 89.90 21.81 5.81
N ALA A 380 90.96 21.37 6.51
CA ALA A 380 91.33 21.64 7.91
C ALA A 380 90.48 21.01 9.03
N LEU A 381 91.00 19.94 9.66
CA LEU A 381 91.54 19.96 11.04
C LEU A 381 92.12 18.60 11.47
N SER A 382 92.75 18.56 12.67
CA SER A 382 93.74 17.55 13.04
C SER A 382 93.24 16.08 13.12
N ALA A 383 94.08 15.14 12.65
CA ALA A 383 93.77 13.72 12.50
C ALA A 383 93.56 12.92 13.83
N ALA A 384 93.61 13.58 14.99
CA ALA A 384 93.33 12.96 16.30
C ALA A 384 91.90 13.26 16.78
N GLU A 385 91.44 14.50 16.63
CA GLU A 385 90.06 14.90 16.99
C GLU A 385 89.06 14.39 15.96
N GLN A 386 89.41 14.45 14.66
CA GLN A 386 88.62 13.83 13.59
C GLN A 386 88.30 12.36 13.88
N ARG A 387 89.22 11.59 14.48
CA ARG A 387 89.00 10.16 14.72
C ARG A 387 88.07 9.87 15.90
N ALA A 388 88.01 10.76 16.89
CA ALA A 388 87.06 10.68 17.99
C ALA A 388 85.68 11.18 17.55
N ILE A 389 85.63 12.28 16.80
CA ILE A 389 84.40 12.83 16.22
C ILE A 389 83.80 11.82 15.24
N LEU A 390 84.54 11.30 14.25
CA LEU A 390 84.06 10.26 13.32
C LEU A 390 83.55 9.00 14.04
N LEU A 391 84.15 8.58 15.15
CA LEU A 391 83.63 7.46 15.96
C LEU A 391 82.35 7.82 16.72
N GLN A 392 82.16 9.08 17.10
CA GLN A 392 80.93 9.57 17.73
C GLN A 392 79.83 9.77 16.68
N THR A 393 80.14 10.37 15.52
CA THR A 393 79.22 10.53 14.38
C THR A 393 78.79 9.17 13.85
N ALA A 394 79.71 8.23 13.57
CA ALA A 394 79.35 6.89 13.13
C ALA A 394 78.55 6.10 14.18
N ARG A 395 78.69 6.40 15.48
CA ARG A 395 77.83 5.83 16.54
C ARG A 395 76.45 6.49 16.60
N ALA A 396 76.37 7.80 16.36
CA ALA A 396 75.12 8.55 16.27
C ALA A 396 74.33 8.08 15.05
N GLU A 397 74.94 8.07 13.86
CA GLU A 397 74.41 7.55 12.61
C GLU A 397 73.98 6.09 12.75
N LEU A 398 74.78 5.20 13.35
CA LEU A 398 74.36 3.81 13.61
C LEU A 398 73.20 3.72 14.60
N SER A 399 73.07 4.65 15.55
CA SER A 399 71.92 4.70 16.46
C SER A 399 70.65 5.22 15.78
N GLU A 400 70.80 6.17 14.86
CA GLU A 400 69.74 6.75 14.05
C GLU A 400 69.26 5.76 12.97
N GLU A 401 70.17 5.06 12.30
CA GLU A 401 69.87 3.95 11.40
C GLU A 401 69.14 2.82 12.14
N ARG A 402 69.56 2.48 13.37
CA ARG A 402 68.85 1.50 14.20
C ARG A 402 67.46 1.99 14.62
N ALA A 403 67.31 3.27 14.95
CA ALA A 403 66.00 3.86 15.26
C ALA A 403 65.08 3.84 14.04
N LEU A 404 65.58 4.24 12.86
CA LEU A 404 64.91 4.15 11.57
C LEU A 404 64.54 2.71 11.21
N ASN A 405 65.39 1.73 11.51
CA ASN A 405 65.12 0.31 11.26
C ASN A 405 64.00 -0.21 12.20
N VAL A 406 64.02 0.16 13.48
CA VAL A 406 62.93 -0.16 14.43
C VAL A 406 61.62 0.51 14.03
N GLU A 407 61.67 1.76 13.58
CA GLU A 407 60.48 2.50 13.14
C GLU A 407 59.93 1.95 11.81
N SER A 408 60.81 1.54 10.89
CA SER A 408 60.46 0.83 9.67
C SER A 408 59.85 -0.55 9.96
N GLN A 409 60.39 -1.31 10.92
CA GLN A 409 59.80 -2.57 11.37
C GLN A 409 58.41 -2.36 11.98
N ARG A 410 58.22 -1.31 12.79
CA ARG A 410 56.89 -0.92 13.30
C ARG A 410 55.93 -0.51 12.19
N GLN A 411 56.37 0.23 11.19
CA GLN A 411 55.55 0.54 10.00
C GLN A 411 55.17 -0.72 9.23
N VAL A 412 56.07 -1.69 9.08
CA VAL A 412 55.79 -2.98 8.43
C VAL A 412 54.82 -3.83 9.26
N GLU A 413 54.94 -3.86 10.59
CA GLU A 413 53.95 -4.50 11.47
C GLU A 413 52.58 -3.81 11.39
N ALA A 414 52.53 -2.48 11.41
CA ALA A 414 51.30 -1.71 11.26
C ALA A 414 50.65 -1.95 9.88
N LEU A 415 51.42 -1.97 8.79
CA LEU A 415 50.92 -2.34 7.45
C LEU A 415 50.41 -3.77 7.43
N ASN A 416 51.12 -4.73 8.04
CA ASN A 416 50.67 -6.12 8.11
C ASN A 416 49.36 -6.26 8.89
N GLN A 417 49.19 -5.51 9.98
CA GLN A 417 47.92 -5.44 10.72
C GLN A 417 46.80 -4.82 9.88
N GLN A 418 47.07 -3.74 9.13
CA GLN A 418 46.10 -3.14 8.21
C GLN A 418 45.73 -4.08 7.06
N VAL A 419 46.69 -4.77 6.45
CA VAL A 419 46.46 -5.78 5.40
C VAL A 419 45.67 -6.97 5.93
N ALA A 420 45.91 -7.40 7.17
CA ALA A 420 45.10 -8.43 7.84
C ALA A 420 43.66 -7.95 8.07
N ALA A 421 43.46 -6.72 8.56
CA ALA A 421 42.14 -6.13 8.76
C ALA A 421 41.37 -5.99 7.42
N LEU A 422 42.02 -5.52 6.36
CA LEU A 422 41.46 -5.42 5.02
C LEU A 422 41.09 -6.80 4.45
N ARG A 423 41.90 -7.84 4.68
CA ARG A 423 41.55 -9.22 4.31
C ARG A 423 40.31 -9.72 5.05
N THR A 424 40.17 -9.43 6.34
CA THR A 424 38.96 -9.78 7.10
C THR A 424 37.73 -9.02 6.59
N GLN A 425 37.87 -7.73 6.27
CA GLN A 425 36.80 -6.93 5.68
C GLN A 425 36.38 -7.46 4.30
N LEU A 426 37.34 -7.77 3.42
CA LEU A 426 37.07 -8.40 2.13
C LEU A 426 36.39 -9.78 2.29
N GLY A 427 36.80 -10.58 3.28
CA GLY A 427 36.14 -11.84 3.61
C GLY A 427 34.68 -11.65 4.06
N SER A 428 34.40 -10.61 4.87
CA SER A 428 33.03 -10.29 5.28
C SER A 428 32.17 -9.77 4.11
N LEU A 429 32.74 -8.97 3.21
CA LEU A 429 32.06 -8.51 1.99
C LEU A 429 31.77 -9.66 1.04
N GLN A 430 32.71 -10.59 0.86
CA GLN A 430 32.50 -11.81 0.07
C GLN A 430 31.37 -12.65 0.66
N ALA A 431 31.36 -12.88 1.98
CA ALA A 431 30.30 -13.65 2.64
C ALA A 431 28.91 -12.99 2.52
N ILE A 432 28.84 -11.65 2.54
CA ILE A 432 27.58 -10.91 2.29
C ILE A 432 27.14 -11.06 0.83
N LEU A 433 28.08 -10.96 -0.13
CA LEU A 433 27.78 -11.17 -1.56
C LEU A 433 27.25 -12.59 -1.80
N ASP A 434 27.95 -13.61 -1.29
CA ASP A 434 27.56 -15.02 -1.43
C ASP A 434 26.17 -15.28 -0.81
N ASP A 435 25.83 -14.68 0.34
CA ASP A 435 24.48 -14.75 0.94
C ASP A 435 23.42 -14.04 0.08
N THR A 436 23.73 -12.86 -0.48
CA THR A 436 22.80 -12.15 -1.36
C THR A 436 22.55 -12.88 -2.69
N ASP A 437 23.55 -13.53 -3.26
CA ASP A 437 23.40 -14.35 -4.47
C ASP A 437 22.60 -15.63 -4.17
N ALA A 438 22.84 -16.30 -3.04
CA ALA A 438 22.02 -17.45 -2.61
C ALA A 438 20.55 -17.07 -2.39
N ARG A 439 20.26 -15.92 -1.76
CA ARG A 439 18.89 -15.39 -1.63
C ARG A 439 18.27 -15.07 -3.00
N ARG A 440 19.07 -14.56 -3.94
CA ARG A 440 18.61 -14.23 -5.29
C ARG A 440 18.27 -15.48 -6.11
N GLU A 441 19.03 -16.56 -5.97
CA GLU A 441 18.66 -17.85 -6.56
C GLU A 441 17.37 -18.40 -5.95
N ALA A 442 17.23 -18.37 -4.62
CA ALA A 442 15.99 -18.80 -3.95
C ALA A 442 14.76 -18.01 -4.43
N ALA A 443 14.85 -16.67 -4.49
CA ALA A 443 13.79 -15.81 -4.99
C ALA A 443 13.47 -16.06 -6.47
N ASN A 444 14.47 -16.35 -7.32
CA ASN A 444 14.24 -16.74 -8.71
C ASN A 444 13.46 -18.07 -8.84
N VAL A 445 13.73 -19.05 -7.98
CA VAL A 445 12.99 -20.32 -7.94
C VAL A 445 11.54 -20.08 -7.48
N GLU A 446 11.34 -19.25 -6.46
CA GLU A 446 10.01 -18.87 -5.98
C GLU A 446 9.18 -18.16 -7.06
N VAL A 447 9.78 -17.19 -7.78
CA VAL A 447 9.15 -16.51 -8.93
C VAL A 447 8.80 -17.48 -10.06
N GLN A 448 9.63 -18.50 -10.32
CA GLN A 448 9.30 -19.54 -11.30
C GLN A 448 8.12 -20.40 -10.85
N ASN A 449 8.08 -20.81 -9.58
CA ASN A 449 6.96 -21.59 -9.02
C ASN A 449 5.65 -20.80 -9.09
N LEU A 450 5.64 -19.55 -8.59
CA LEU A 450 4.50 -18.63 -8.69
C LEU A 450 4.08 -18.41 -10.15
N GLY A 451 5.03 -18.31 -11.07
CA GLY A 451 4.76 -18.25 -12.51
C GLY A 451 4.06 -19.51 -13.04
N THR A 452 4.42 -20.70 -12.58
CA THR A 452 3.71 -21.94 -12.97
C THR A 452 2.31 -22.05 -12.35
N GLU A 453 2.14 -21.66 -11.10
CA GLU A 453 0.85 -21.66 -10.41
C GLU A 453 -0.12 -20.64 -11.02
N LEU A 454 0.35 -19.43 -11.32
CA LEU A 454 -0.45 -18.39 -11.99
C LEU A 454 -0.89 -18.84 -13.39
N ASN A 455 -0.02 -19.49 -14.16
CA ASN A 455 -0.38 -20.03 -15.46
C ASN A 455 -1.43 -21.15 -15.35
N ALA A 456 -1.35 -22.00 -14.32
CA ALA A 456 -2.36 -23.02 -14.05
C ALA A 456 -3.71 -22.42 -13.65
N ALA A 457 -3.71 -21.44 -12.75
CA ALA A 457 -4.91 -20.72 -12.31
C ALA A 457 -5.59 -19.96 -13.47
N LEU A 458 -4.82 -19.25 -14.30
CA LEU A 458 -5.33 -18.58 -15.50
C LEU A 458 -5.92 -19.58 -16.51
N ALA A 459 -5.31 -20.74 -16.70
CA ALA A 459 -5.85 -21.80 -17.55
C ALA A 459 -7.19 -22.35 -17.01
N GLN A 460 -7.31 -22.51 -15.70
CA GLN A 460 -8.56 -22.94 -15.05
C GLN A 460 -9.67 -21.90 -15.21
N VAL A 461 -9.41 -20.63 -14.86
CA VAL A 461 -10.39 -19.53 -15.02
C VAL A 461 -10.83 -19.38 -16.48
N ALA A 462 -9.91 -19.46 -17.44
CA ALA A 462 -10.24 -19.43 -18.87
C ALA A 462 -11.07 -20.64 -19.32
N SER A 463 -10.93 -21.81 -18.68
CA SER A 463 -11.76 -22.99 -18.95
C SER A 463 -13.18 -22.83 -18.41
N GLU A 464 -13.33 -22.25 -17.22
CA GLU A 464 -14.63 -21.98 -16.58
C GLU A 464 -15.40 -20.90 -17.33
N GLN A 465 -14.75 -19.79 -17.72
CA GLN A 465 -15.38 -18.75 -18.55
C GLN A 465 -15.88 -19.32 -19.90
N ARG A 466 -15.09 -20.18 -20.55
CA ARG A 466 -15.51 -20.89 -21.76
C ARG A 466 -16.62 -21.91 -21.54
N ALA A 467 -16.83 -22.39 -20.31
CA ALA A 467 -17.96 -23.26 -19.98
C ALA A 467 -19.25 -22.43 -19.81
N ARG A 468 -19.18 -21.32 -19.05
CA ARG A 468 -20.31 -20.39 -18.86
C ARG A 468 -20.83 -19.82 -20.17
N ALA A 469 -19.96 -19.27 -21.01
CA ALA A 469 -20.34 -18.71 -22.30
C ALA A 469 -21.03 -19.73 -23.24
N ARG A 470 -20.67 -21.02 -23.16
CA ARG A 470 -21.34 -22.08 -23.93
C ARG A 470 -22.73 -22.44 -23.40
N LEU A 471 -22.97 -22.31 -22.10
CA LEU A 471 -24.29 -22.50 -21.50
C LEU A 471 -25.22 -21.33 -21.86
N GLU A 472 -24.73 -20.10 -21.73
CA GLU A 472 -25.46 -18.87 -22.10
C GLU A 472 -25.83 -18.86 -23.60
N GLU A 473 -24.92 -19.28 -24.48
CA GLU A 473 -25.21 -19.39 -25.92
C GLU A 473 -26.23 -20.49 -26.24
N ALA A 474 -26.16 -21.64 -25.56
CA ALA A 474 -27.14 -22.72 -25.74
C ALA A 474 -28.54 -22.32 -25.27
N GLU A 475 -28.65 -21.61 -24.13
CA GLU A 475 -29.91 -21.10 -23.61
C GLU A 475 -30.52 -20.02 -24.53
N ARG A 476 -29.71 -19.08 -25.03
CA ARG A 476 -30.16 -18.07 -26.01
C ARG A 476 -30.73 -18.72 -27.27
N LEU A 477 -30.05 -19.74 -27.81
CA LEU A 477 -30.51 -20.47 -29.00
C LEU A 477 -31.82 -21.24 -28.73
N ARG A 478 -32.04 -21.72 -27.50
CA ARG A 478 -33.29 -22.38 -27.10
C ARG A 478 -34.47 -21.40 -27.12
N LEU A 479 -34.31 -20.24 -26.47
CA LEU A 479 -35.33 -19.19 -26.41
C LEU A 479 -35.64 -18.60 -27.79
N GLU A 480 -34.63 -18.43 -28.64
CA GLU A 480 -34.82 -17.95 -30.03
C GLU A 480 -35.62 -18.96 -30.88
N ALA A 481 -35.43 -20.27 -30.65
CA ALA A 481 -36.22 -21.31 -31.30
C ALA A 481 -37.67 -21.33 -30.80
N GLU A 482 -37.89 -21.27 -29.47
CA GLU A 482 -39.22 -21.21 -28.84
C GLU A 482 -40.03 -19.99 -29.35
N ALA A 483 -39.41 -18.81 -29.42
CA ALA A 483 -40.04 -17.60 -29.94
C ALA A 483 -40.35 -17.67 -31.45
N ALA A 484 -39.50 -18.33 -32.24
CA ALA A 484 -39.74 -18.56 -33.67
C ALA A 484 -40.90 -19.54 -33.89
N GLU A 485 -41.00 -20.59 -33.08
CA GLU A 485 -42.08 -21.58 -33.09
C GLU A 485 -43.42 -20.94 -32.71
N LEU A 486 -43.47 -20.15 -31.62
CA LEU A 486 -44.66 -19.37 -31.23
C LEU A 486 -45.14 -18.42 -32.33
N LYS A 487 -44.20 -17.77 -33.05
CA LYS A 487 -44.54 -16.90 -34.18
C LYS A 487 -45.18 -17.67 -35.34
N ASN A 488 -44.74 -18.89 -35.62
CA ASN A 488 -45.33 -19.74 -36.65
C ASN A 488 -46.73 -20.21 -36.23
N TYR A 489 -46.87 -20.77 -35.03
CA TYR A 489 -48.17 -21.19 -34.48
C TYR A 489 -49.18 -20.05 -34.44
N ARG A 490 -48.78 -18.84 -33.99
CA ARG A 490 -49.63 -17.64 -34.08
C ARG A 490 -50.10 -17.39 -35.52
N SER A 491 -49.20 -17.47 -36.49
CA SER A 491 -49.52 -17.18 -37.90
C SER A 491 -50.50 -18.19 -38.49
N GLU A 492 -50.36 -19.48 -38.17
CA GLU A 492 -51.29 -20.54 -38.60
C GLU A 492 -52.63 -20.45 -37.88
N PHE A 493 -52.62 -20.29 -36.55
CA PHE A 493 -53.80 -20.09 -35.70
C PHE A 493 -54.67 -18.93 -36.22
N PHE A 494 -54.09 -17.74 -36.41
CA PHE A 494 -54.84 -16.60 -36.94
C PHE A 494 -55.23 -16.76 -38.42
N GLY A 495 -54.52 -17.58 -39.19
CA GLY A 495 -54.90 -17.93 -40.56
C GLY A 495 -56.17 -18.78 -40.62
N GLN A 496 -56.23 -19.86 -39.84
CA GLN A 496 -57.41 -20.73 -39.71
C GLN A 496 -58.61 -19.96 -39.13
N LEU A 497 -58.38 -19.19 -38.07
CA LEU A 497 -59.40 -18.40 -37.39
C LEU A 497 -59.99 -17.28 -38.27
N ARG A 498 -59.16 -16.64 -39.11
CA ARG A 498 -59.61 -15.67 -40.13
C ARG A 498 -60.46 -16.33 -41.22
N ALA A 499 -60.16 -17.57 -41.60
CA ALA A 499 -60.95 -18.30 -42.61
C ALA A 499 -62.36 -18.69 -42.11
N LEU A 500 -62.56 -18.77 -40.79
CA LEU A 500 -63.84 -19.15 -40.17
C LEU A 500 -64.68 -17.94 -39.69
N LEU A 501 -64.05 -16.81 -39.35
CA LEU A 501 -64.73 -15.60 -38.85
C LEU A 501 -64.87 -14.47 -39.90
N GLY A 502 -64.33 -14.63 -41.11
CA GLY A 502 -64.02 -13.53 -42.04
C GLY A 502 -65.16 -12.63 -42.52
N ASP A 503 -66.42 -13.06 -42.42
CA ASP A 503 -67.60 -12.37 -42.99
C ASP A 503 -68.73 -12.06 -41.95
N GLN A 504 -68.42 -11.97 -40.65
CA GLN A 504 -69.44 -11.69 -39.61
C GLN A 504 -69.56 -10.19 -39.26
N GLU A 505 -70.80 -9.68 -39.19
CA GLU A 505 -71.09 -8.32 -38.72
C GLU A 505 -70.69 -8.15 -37.25
N GLY A 506 -69.84 -7.15 -36.96
CA GLY A 506 -69.45 -6.77 -35.59
C GLY A 506 -68.04 -7.18 -35.15
N ILE A 507 -67.36 -8.06 -35.90
CA ILE A 507 -65.98 -8.50 -35.62
C ILE A 507 -65.04 -7.91 -36.67
N ARG A 508 -63.94 -7.28 -36.25
CA ARG A 508 -62.86 -6.84 -37.16
C ARG A 508 -61.55 -7.53 -36.83
N ILE A 509 -60.83 -7.96 -37.85
CA ILE A 509 -59.52 -8.60 -37.71
C ILE A 509 -58.43 -7.59 -38.11
N GLU A 510 -57.62 -7.14 -37.14
CA GLU A 510 -56.55 -6.15 -37.37
C GLU A 510 -55.18 -6.81 -37.13
N GLY A 511 -54.66 -7.50 -38.15
CA GLY A 511 -53.40 -8.24 -38.05
C GLY A 511 -53.57 -9.55 -37.27
N ASP A 512 -53.08 -9.56 -36.03
CA ASP A 512 -53.06 -10.69 -35.07
C ASP A 512 -53.96 -10.45 -33.84
N ARG A 513 -55.03 -9.66 -34.00
CA ARG A 513 -56.04 -9.45 -32.96
C ARG A 513 -57.46 -9.36 -33.53
N PHE A 514 -58.42 -9.79 -32.72
CA PHE A 514 -59.86 -9.62 -32.97
C PHE A 514 -60.35 -8.41 -32.20
N VAL A 515 -60.86 -7.42 -32.92
CA VAL A 515 -61.41 -6.17 -32.37
C VAL A 515 -62.94 -6.28 -32.39
N PHE A 516 -63.54 -6.23 -31.21
CA PHE A 516 -64.99 -6.21 -31.00
C PHE A 516 -65.41 -4.81 -30.56
N SER A 517 -66.41 -4.23 -31.23
CA SER A 517 -67.01 -2.97 -30.78
C SER A 517 -67.68 -3.16 -29.42
N SER A 518 -67.35 -2.33 -28.42
CA SER A 518 -67.89 -2.49 -27.07
C SER A 518 -69.41 -2.30 -26.98
N GLU A 519 -70.05 -1.71 -27.98
CA GLU A 519 -71.51 -1.57 -28.09
C GLU A 519 -72.24 -2.87 -28.49
N VAL A 520 -71.52 -3.82 -29.10
CA VAL A 520 -72.03 -5.16 -29.40
C VAL A 520 -71.93 -6.04 -28.15
N LEU A 521 -70.80 -5.92 -27.42
CA LEU A 521 -70.52 -6.75 -26.25
C LEU A 521 -71.20 -6.26 -24.95
N PHE A 522 -71.38 -4.96 -24.77
CA PHE A 522 -71.86 -4.36 -23.51
C PHE A 522 -72.90 -3.28 -23.77
N GLN A 523 -73.78 -3.08 -22.78
CA GLN A 523 -74.60 -1.87 -22.74
C GLN A 523 -73.74 -0.62 -22.44
N PRO A 524 -74.20 0.59 -22.85
CA PRO A 524 -73.48 1.84 -22.57
C PRO A 524 -73.14 2.00 -21.08
N ALA A 525 -71.88 2.34 -20.81
CA ALA A 525 -71.30 2.52 -19.46
C ALA A 525 -71.39 1.31 -18.49
N GLN A 526 -71.77 0.12 -18.96
CA GLN A 526 -71.77 -1.12 -18.16
C GLN A 526 -70.59 -2.04 -18.53
N ALA A 527 -70.24 -2.95 -17.60
CA ALA A 527 -69.25 -4.00 -17.82
C ALA A 527 -69.85 -5.43 -17.87
N GLU A 528 -71.15 -5.62 -17.70
CA GLU A 528 -71.81 -6.92 -17.91
C GLU A 528 -72.04 -7.19 -19.39
N LEU A 529 -71.71 -8.41 -19.85
CA LEU A 529 -71.92 -8.84 -21.23
C LEU A 529 -73.40 -8.97 -21.58
N SER A 530 -73.80 -8.33 -22.68
CA SER A 530 -75.13 -8.46 -23.29
C SER A 530 -75.40 -9.89 -23.77
N PRO A 531 -76.67 -10.32 -23.93
CA PRO A 531 -77.01 -11.62 -24.51
C PRO A 531 -76.39 -11.85 -25.89
N GLU A 532 -76.31 -10.79 -26.71
CA GLU A 532 -75.67 -10.78 -28.02
C GLU A 532 -74.15 -10.88 -27.89
N GLY A 533 -73.54 -10.12 -26.98
CA GLY A 533 -72.11 -10.17 -26.69
C GLY A 533 -71.64 -11.54 -26.20
N ARG A 534 -72.46 -12.22 -25.38
CA ARG A 534 -72.22 -13.61 -24.97
C ARG A 534 -72.21 -14.57 -26.16
N GLN A 535 -73.07 -14.38 -27.16
CA GLN A 535 -73.06 -15.20 -28.37
C GLN A 535 -71.80 -14.96 -29.22
N GLU A 536 -71.35 -13.71 -29.36
CA GLU A 536 -70.12 -13.41 -30.10
C GLU A 536 -68.87 -14.00 -29.43
N ILE A 537 -68.71 -13.82 -28.10
CA ILE A 537 -67.59 -14.41 -27.36
C ILE A 537 -67.65 -15.94 -27.37
N ALA A 538 -68.84 -16.55 -27.33
CA ALA A 538 -68.99 -18.01 -27.41
C ALA A 538 -68.47 -18.61 -28.72
N LYS A 539 -68.66 -17.93 -29.87
CA LYS A 539 -68.08 -18.37 -31.17
C LYS A 539 -66.56 -18.40 -31.12
N VAL A 540 -65.95 -17.37 -30.52
CA VAL A 540 -64.49 -17.24 -30.41
C VAL A 540 -63.93 -18.29 -29.45
N ALA A 541 -64.57 -18.49 -28.30
CA ALA A 541 -64.16 -19.48 -27.31
C ALA A 541 -64.27 -20.93 -27.83
N ALA A 542 -65.35 -21.26 -28.56
CA ALA A 542 -65.52 -22.58 -29.16
C ALA A 542 -64.38 -22.92 -30.14
N LEU A 543 -63.95 -21.93 -30.94
CA LEU A 543 -62.88 -22.11 -31.90
C LEU A 543 -61.48 -22.01 -31.25
N LEU A 544 -61.33 -21.22 -30.19
CA LEU A 544 -60.15 -21.28 -29.31
C LEU A 544 -59.97 -22.67 -28.73
N ASN A 545 -61.00 -23.27 -28.14
CA ASN A 545 -60.93 -24.62 -27.59
C ASN A 545 -60.66 -25.69 -28.67
N GLN A 546 -61.06 -25.45 -29.92
CA GLN A 546 -60.79 -26.35 -31.03
C GLN A 546 -59.30 -26.33 -31.46
N VAL A 547 -58.66 -25.15 -31.51
CA VAL A 547 -57.27 -25.01 -32.01
C VAL A 547 -56.24 -25.01 -30.87
N ALA A 548 -56.63 -24.70 -29.64
CA ALA A 548 -55.75 -24.74 -28.47
C ALA A 548 -55.14 -26.13 -28.22
N GLY A 549 -55.83 -27.21 -28.63
CA GLY A 549 -55.31 -28.58 -28.56
C GLY A 549 -54.17 -28.90 -29.54
N ASP A 550 -53.97 -28.07 -30.57
CA ASP A 550 -52.88 -28.23 -31.54
C ASP A 550 -51.60 -27.46 -31.14
N ILE A 551 -51.66 -26.62 -30.09
CA ILE A 551 -50.51 -25.84 -29.59
C ILE A 551 -49.81 -26.63 -28.47
N PRO A 552 -48.50 -26.94 -28.58
CA PRO A 552 -47.78 -27.73 -27.58
C PRO A 552 -47.85 -27.15 -26.15
N GLU A 553 -48.02 -28.01 -25.15
CA GLU A 553 -48.03 -27.63 -23.73
C GLU A 553 -46.71 -26.99 -23.28
N THR A 554 -45.60 -27.32 -23.95
CA THR A 554 -44.27 -26.74 -23.73
C THR A 554 -44.17 -25.26 -24.09
N LEU A 555 -45.17 -24.72 -24.79
CA LEU A 555 -45.19 -23.34 -25.26
C LEU A 555 -46.03 -22.48 -24.31
N ASP A 556 -45.44 -21.43 -23.75
CA ASP A 556 -46.06 -20.64 -22.69
C ASP A 556 -46.95 -19.52 -23.23
N TRP A 557 -48.00 -19.90 -23.97
CA TRP A 557 -48.95 -18.98 -24.59
C TRP A 557 -50.17 -18.65 -23.72
N VAL A 558 -50.75 -17.47 -23.92
CA VAL A 558 -51.96 -16.96 -23.28
C VAL A 558 -52.81 -16.14 -24.27
N ILE A 559 -54.13 -16.19 -24.15
CA ILE A 559 -55.04 -15.24 -24.81
C ILE A 559 -55.22 -14.03 -23.92
N ARG A 560 -54.79 -12.88 -24.43
CA ARG A 560 -54.92 -11.60 -23.76
C ARG A 560 -56.13 -10.85 -24.29
N VAL A 561 -57.02 -10.49 -23.37
CA VAL A 561 -58.19 -9.65 -23.57
C VAL A 561 -57.84 -8.24 -23.13
N ASP A 562 -57.62 -7.35 -24.11
CA ASP A 562 -57.26 -5.96 -23.88
C ASP A 562 -58.53 -5.08 -24.03
N GLY A 563 -58.93 -4.39 -22.97
CA GLY A 563 -60.10 -3.50 -22.94
C GLY A 563 -59.74 -2.04 -23.13
N HIS A 564 -60.56 -1.31 -23.89
CA HIS A 564 -60.34 0.11 -24.21
C HIS A 564 -61.62 0.96 -24.11
N THR A 565 -61.44 2.25 -23.79
CA THR A 565 -62.50 3.28 -23.80
C THR A 565 -62.26 4.33 -24.88
N ASP A 566 -63.17 5.28 -25.00
CA ASP A 566 -62.85 6.56 -25.63
C ASP A 566 -62.25 7.54 -24.60
N ASN A 567 -62.00 8.78 -25.04
CA ASN A 567 -61.43 9.88 -24.28
C ASN A 567 -62.47 10.75 -23.54
N LEU A 568 -63.72 10.30 -23.41
CA LEU A 568 -64.71 11.03 -22.61
C LEU A 568 -64.54 10.63 -21.14
N PRO A 569 -64.35 11.59 -20.21
CA PRO A 569 -64.23 11.27 -18.80
C PRO A 569 -65.57 10.75 -18.27
N LEU A 570 -65.52 9.67 -17.49
CA LEU A 570 -66.67 9.21 -16.73
C LEU A 570 -67.07 10.27 -15.68
N SER A 571 -68.34 10.26 -15.29
CA SER A 571 -68.88 11.26 -14.35
C SER A 571 -68.38 11.12 -12.91
N GLY A 572 -67.60 10.07 -12.59
CA GLY A 572 -67.14 9.74 -11.23
C GLY A 572 -68.26 9.41 -10.24
N ARG A 573 -69.50 9.21 -10.72
CA ARG A 573 -70.70 8.93 -9.92
C ARG A 573 -71.42 7.64 -10.34
N GLY A 574 -70.84 6.89 -11.27
CA GLY A 574 -71.32 5.57 -11.69
C GLY A 574 -70.67 4.45 -10.90
N GLU A 575 -70.77 3.23 -11.42
CA GLU A 575 -70.15 2.02 -10.85
C GLU A 575 -68.61 2.05 -10.93
N PHE A 576 -68.06 2.69 -11.97
CA PHE A 576 -66.62 2.83 -12.21
C PHE A 576 -66.18 4.28 -12.00
N ALA A 577 -65.05 4.47 -11.32
CA ALA A 577 -64.48 5.78 -11.04
C ALA A 577 -63.89 6.45 -12.29
N ASP A 578 -63.21 5.67 -13.14
CA ASP A 578 -62.52 6.15 -14.34
C ASP A 578 -62.53 5.16 -15.52
N ASN A 579 -61.87 5.58 -16.61
CA ASN A 579 -61.74 4.79 -17.83
C ASN A 579 -60.82 3.56 -17.67
N TRP A 580 -59.88 3.55 -16.73
CA TRP A 580 -59.07 2.36 -16.43
C TRP A 580 -59.95 1.27 -15.83
N GLU A 581 -60.67 1.58 -14.75
CA GLU A 581 -61.58 0.63 -14.08
C GLU A 581 -62.61 0.05 -15.05
N LEU A 582 -63.28 0.90 -15.84
CA LEU A 582 -64.26 0.44 -16.83
C LEU A 582 -63.63 -0.48 -17.90
N SER A 583 -62.42 -0.15 -18.37
CA SER A 583 -61.73 -0.97 -19.38
C SER A 583 -61.29 -2.34 -18.82
N GLN A 584 -60.76 -2.35 -17.60
CA GLN A 584 -60.31 -3.56 -16.90
C GLN A 584 -61.48 -4.45 -16.50
N ALA A 585 -62.59 -3.87 -16.01
CA ALA A 585 -63.80 -4.60 -15.66
C ALA A 585 -64.42 -5.29 -16.89
N ARG A 586 -64.49 -4.60 -18.04
CA ARG A 586 -64.98 -5.19 -19.29
C ARG A 586 -64.11 -6.34 -19.81
N ALA A 587 -62.78 -6.16 -19.79
CA ALA A 587 -61.85 -7.24 -20.14
C ALA A 587 -61.99 -8.45 -19.20
N LEU A 588 -62.14 -8.20 -17.90
CA LEU A 588 -62.35 -9.24 -16.89
C LEU A 588 -63.69 -9.98 -17.08
N SER A 589 -64.78 -9.28 -17.40
CA SER A 589 -66.07 -9.91 -17.70
C SER A 589 -66.01 -10.86 -18.89
N VAL A 590 -65.23 -10.53 -19.92
CA VAL A 590 -64.98 -11.43 -21.07
C VAL A 590 -64.16 -12.64 -20.64
N VAL A 591 -63.06 -12.46 -19.91
CA VAL A 591 -62.24 -13.57 -19.39
C VAL A 591 -63.04 -14.50 -18.47
N ARG A 592 -63.83 -13.95 -17.55
CA ARG A 592 -64.69 -14.74 -16.67
C ARG A 592 -65.73 -15.52 -17.46
N PHE A 593 -66.41 -14.91 -18.43
CA PHE A 593 -67.37 -15.62 -19.26
C PHE A 593 -66.71 -16.73 -20.10
N MET A 594 -65.51 -16.48 -20.65
CA MET A 594 -64.74 -17.50 -21.37
C MET A 594 -64.30 -18.68 -20.49
N SER A 595 -63.89 -18.42 -19.26
CA SER A 595 -63.49 -19.47 -18.30
C SER A 595 -64.71 -20.18 -17.69
N GLU A 596 -65.56 -19.44 -16.98
CA GLU A 596 -66.65 -19.96 -16.15
C GLU A 596 -67.82 -20.55 -16.96
N SER A 597 -68.12 -20.00 -18.15
CA SER A 597 -69.28 -20.41 -18.97
C SER A 597 -68.92 -21.15 -20.25
N LEU A 598 -67.68 -21.04 -20.74
CA LEU A 598 -67.25 -21.59 -22.03
C LEU A 598 -66.06 -22.55 -21.91
N GLY A 599 -65.54 -22.79 -20.70
CA GLY A 599 -64.57 -23.83 -20.40
C GLY A 599 -63.15 -23.58 -20.94
N VAL A 600 -62.81 -22.34 -21.29
CA VAL A 600 -61.43 -21.98 -21.68
C VAL A 600 -60.55 -21.98 -20.42
N PRO A 601 -59.39 -22.69 -20.40
CA PRO A 601 -58.56 -22.78 -19.19
C PRO A 601 -58.12 -21.40 -18.67
N PRO A 602 -58.29 -21.10 -17.37
CA PRO A 602 -57.99 -19.78 -16.82
C PRO A 602 -56.49 -19.42 -16.91
N GLU A 603 -55.60 -20.40 -16.84
CA GLU A 603 -54.15 -20.21 -17.05
C GLU A 603 -53.76 -19.83 -18.48
N ARG A 604 -54.69 -19.95 -19.45
CA ARG A 604 -54.54 -19.50 -20.83
C ARG A 604 -55.32 -18.19 -21.11
N LEU A 605 -55.77 -17.48 -20.07
CA LEU A 605 -56.48 -16.20 -20.19
C LEU A 605 -55.84 -15.09 -19.34
N ALA A 606 -55.75 -13.89 -19.91
CA ALA A 606 -55.32 -12.68 -19.20
C ALA A 606 -56.23 -11.49 -19.56
N ALA A 607 -56.62 -10.67 -18.58
CA ALA A 607 -57.47 -9.50 -18.77
C ALA A 607 -56.71 -8.21 -18.43
N ASN A 608 -56.60 -7.29 -19.39
CA ASN A 608 -55.92 -6.01 -19.23
C ASN A 608 -56.86 -4.84 -19.59
N GLY A 609 -56.90 -3.80 -18.76
CA GLY A 609 -57.48 -2.51 -19.11
C GLY A 609 -56.42 -1.52 -19.59
N PHE A 610 -56.67 -0.80 -20.69
CA PHE A 610 -55.81 0.27 -21.21
C PHE A 610 -56.44 1.67 -21.16
N GLY A 611 -57.68 1.76 -20.67
CA GLY A 611 -58.47 2.99 -20.68
C GLY A 611 -58.50 3.65 -22.05
N GLU A 612 -58.28 4.96 -22.06
CA GLU A 612 -58.29 5.82 -23.25
C GLU A 612 -56.92 5.92 -23.96
N TYR A 613 -55.86 5.35 -23.38
CA TYR A 613 -54.46 5.64 -23.73
C TYR A 613 -53.93 4.86 -24.95
N GLN A 614 -54.75 4.02 -25.56
CA GLN A 614 -54.45 3.35 -26.83
C GLN A 614 -55.62 3.50 -27.84
N PRO A 615 -55.83 4.71 -28.37
CA PRO A 615 -56.84 4.95 -29.41
C PRO A 615 -56.36 4.39 -30.76
N ILE A 616 -57.23 3.66 -31.48
CA ILE A 616 -57.00 3.30 -32.89
C ILE A 616 -57.25 4.50 -33.79
N ASN A 617 -58.25 5.31 -33.46
CA ASN A 617 -58.61 6.51 -34.22
C ASN A 617 -58.50 7.75 -33.32
N PRO A 618 -57.46 8.59 -33.49
CA PRO A 618 -57.24 9.77 -32.65
C PRO A 618 -58.12 10.97 -33.03
N ALA A 619 -59.02 10.85 -34.02
CA ALA A 619 -59.91 11.93 -34.41
C ALA A 619 -60.99 12.21 -33.34
N ASP A 620 -61.35 13.48 -33.16
CA ASP A 620 -62.38 13.90 -32.20
C ASP A 620 -63.80 13.83 -32.80
N THR A 621 -64.21 12.65 -33.27
CA THR A 621 -65.55 12.42 -33.85
C THR A 621 -66.33 11.34 -33.09
N PRO A 622 -67.68 11.33 -33.16
CA PRO A 622 -68.49 10.26 -32.57
C PRO A 622 -68.10 8.85 -33.06
N GLU A 623 -67.76 8.73 -34.35
CA GLU A 623 -67.38 7.47 -35.01
C GLU A 623 -66.00 7.00 -34.53
N ALA A 624 -65.04 7.91 -34.38
CA ALA A 624 -63.72 7.62 -33.83
C ALA A 624 -63.79 7.17 -32.36
N ARG A 625 -64.63 7.81 -31.55
CA ARG A 625 -64.91 7.37 -30.18
C ARG A 625 -65.53 5.97 -30.14
N ALA A 626 -66.50 5.69 -31.00
CA ALA A 626 -67.10 4.35 -31.12
C ALA A 626 -66.06 3.28 -31.50
N GLN A 627 -65.12 3.61 -32.38
CA GLN A 627 -64.00 2.71 -32.74
C GLN A 627 -63.00 2.50 -31.61
N ASN A 628 -62.75 3.51 -30.76
CA ASN A 628 -61.83 3.39 -29.63
C ASN A 628 -62.42 2.55 -28.49
N ARG A 629 -63.74 2.64 -28.24
CA ARG A 629 -64.50 1.78 -27.32
C ARG A 629 -64.58 0.33 -27.86
N ARG A 630 -63.58 -0.49 -27.54
CA ARG A 630 -63.47 -1.87 -28.06
C ARG A 630 -62.88 -2.83 -27.04
N ILE A 631 -63.01 -4.13 -27.33
CA ILE A 631 -62.22 -5.21 -26.73
C ILE A 631 -61.35 -5.83 -27.82
N GLU A 632 -60.07 -6.06 -27.54
CA GLU A 632 -59.15 -6.77 -28.41
C GLU A 632 -58.79 -8.14 -27.81
N LEU A 633 -58.93 -9.23 -28.58
CA LEU A 633 -58.42 -10.56 -28.22
C LEU A 633 -57.18 -10.87 -29.05
N LYS A 634 -56.06 -11.25 -28.42
CA LYS A 634 -54.84 -11.71 -29.11
C LYS A 634 -54.11 -12.83 -28.38
N LEU A 635 -53.35 -13.63 -29.12
CA LEU A 635 -52.46 -14.66 -28.57
C LEU A 635 -51.06 -14.08 -28.38
N THR A 636 -50.50 -14.26 -27.19
CA THR A 636 -49.16 -13.78 -26.79
C THR A 636 -48.46 -14.83 -25.92
N GLU A 637 -47.16 -14.67 -25.72
CA GLU A 637 -46.43 -15.32 -24.63
C GLU A 637 -46.92 -14.79 -23.27
N ARG A 638 -46.83 -15.62 -22.23
CA ARG A 638 -47.35 -15.37 -20.86
C ARG A 638 -46.58 -14.31 -20.09
#